data_AF-A0A8G1RFX3-F1
#
_entry.id   AF-A0A8G1RFX3-F1
#
_cell.length_a   1.000
_cell.length_b   1.000
_cell.length_c   1.000
_cell.angle_alpha   90.00
_cell.angle_beta   90.00
_cell.angle_gamma   90.00
#
_symmetry.space_group_name_H-M   'P 1'
#
loop_
_entity.id
_entity.type
_entity.pdbx_description
1 polymer ?
#
loop_
_entity_poly.entity_id
_entity_poly.type
_entity_poly.pdbx_seq_one_letter_code
_entity_poly.pdbx_strand_id
1 'polypeptide(L)'
;MSLSQNLGQQETGVTRAGNTSFSRATRDHYDEGAWAMTLFNSSAHEIIISPDPTDRKRREDEPAFIRPSQESTHLGGLVTILHSIPLAREALLLRNRALPNYGHDSQWWNGQPINLPKIVTMSEAHEGDTDWDDIIYEAQRLVAFLDTTTRAFGSPDALASLQCISQHDRDSAVSRFLEAWQEAAVRADPGNQLGTIFSTTGYNGPEEDMMEQKEFHLLEPLVEHDPGQTLYDVLDRAFWCDRPDQPLEEVWLETLAEVLVMKLESSQKPIDVIVPPVFYADRYMANSRDVAREFRTRRLQAYEKIDKLGKAIKRCSQSNLTAQTGMTSRDVLEKAASVITFKFADSAPSDMDIENVAKKLRAVSARIEKQLRGLEDKKQRIKDSLRDYSKFLTEATPDAEPHHRYTLRGVCTEPHVTYVLERRDQRVPPNNEPPTTEEYQWWRFSFSTEDAAIRKAESQGRVKCDSDQTDIIGYTARRVDEAEVLRAAREESSQVLLVYANTNAIRMQEETAPVQLQKFVARDNETFESELQDAEVAHIPPDTQHHTNTLWQPSPNPEQQQSTQNVNVFDYQVPSFSETQGPGQEMQEVNGRPLLSRSSTAGPVQPTLDADMWDARREDEEPQPFTSTIPVDSLMALENDTVAGATIELLETRLRHLTYLLTGDANWTGEPTPPAKPASLDDSISRRLLRLEKDLERLSRNIPAVRDVLSLHDRFPELFRPAPPGSLPENLTTQNLASVVLSYASAFPETASRLSSLNDLPIPDAETSASLIQLQPRLDQLSKTQEDQARQISELRVRSAKALQRWYEVALVSGGECWAEWEGRLEDVEREVRREEVVRERREKEL
;
A
#
# COMPACT_ATOMS: atom_id res chain seq x y z
N MET A 1 5.30 29.89 -38.26
CA MET A 1 6.47 30.17 -37.41
C MET A 1 6.26 29.38 -36.12
N SER A 2 6.75 28.15 -36.05
CA SER A 2 8.13 27.80 -35.65
C SER A 2 8.27 27.55 -34.14
N LEU A 3 7.38 26.71 -33.59
CA LEU A 3 7.55 26.14 -32.25
C LEU A 3 8.65 25.08 -32.31
N SER A 4 9.72 25.27 -31.55
CA SER A 4 10.79 24.29 -31.35
C SER A 4 10.82 23.81 -29.90
N GLN A 5 9.67 23.36 -29.39
CA GLN A 5 9.63 22.48 -28.24
C GLN A 5 10.15 21.11 -28.68
N ASN A 6 11.12 20.54 -27.95
CA ASN A 6 11.59 19.17 -28.17
C ASN A 6 10.60 18.14 -27.57
N LEU A 7 9.35 18.22 -28.02
CA LEU A 7 8.39 17.13 -27.90
C LEU A 7 8.82 16.03 -28.88
N GLY A 8 9.37 14.93 -28.35
CA GLY A 8 9.45 13.69 -29.09
C GLY A 8 8.06 13.32 -29.59
N GLN A 9 7.92 12.95 -30.87
CA GLN A 9 6.60 12.70 -31.45
C GLN A 9 5.96 11.49 -30.76
N GLN A 10 4.86 11.74 -30.03
CA GLN A 10 4.16 10.72 -29.28
C GLN A 10 3.45 9.76 -30.26
N GLU A 11 4.07 8.62 -30.55
CA GLU A 11 3.51 7.62 -31.45
C GLU A 11 2.27 6.96 -30.83
N THR A 12 1.09 7.53 -31.10
CA THR A 12 -0.19 6.95 -30.73
C THR A 12 -0.32 5.55 -31.34
N GLY A 13 -0.56 4.53 -30.51
CA GLY A 13 -0.47 3.10 -30.85
C GLY A 13 -1.50 2.53 -31.83
N VAL A 14 -1.60 3.09 -33.05
CA VAL A 14 -2.22 2.46 -34.22
C VAL A 14 -1.36 2.80 -35.45
N THR A 15 -0.94 1.78 -36.19
CA THR A 15 -0.03 1.91 -37.36
C THR A 15 -0.70 2.56 -38.59
N ARG A 16 -0.91 3.88 -38.53
CA ARG A 16 -1.38 4.68 -39.66
C ARG A 16 -0.23 4.88 -40.64
N ALA A 17 -0.19 4.07 -41.70
CA ALA A 17 0.92 4.00 -42.67
C ALA A 17 1.29 5.38 -43.29
N GLY A 18 2.32 6.02 -42.73
CA GLY A 18 2.72 7.41 -42.98
C GLY A 18 3.93 7.58 -43.91
N ASN A 19 4.03 6.81 -44.99
CA ASN A 19 4.98 6.99 -46.10
C ASN A 19 6.51 7.07 -45.79
N THR A 20 6.96 6.72 -44.58
CA THR A 20 8.39 6.49 -44.26
C THR A 20 8.90 5.16 -44.81
N SER A 21 8.85 4.98 -46.13
CA SER A 21 9.38 3.78 -46.77
C SER A 21 10.92 3.75 -46.70
N PHE A 22 11.48 2.60 -46.30
CA PHE A 22 12.92 2.37 -46.31
C PHE A 22 13.48 2.62 -47.73
N SER A 23 14.29 3.66 -47.88
CA SER A 23 15.12 3.83 -49.07
C SER A 23 16.07 2.64 -49.20
N ARG A 24 16.42 2.24 -50.43
CA ARG A 24 17.41 1.16 -50.66
C ARG A 24 18.70 1.46 -49.88
N ALA A 25 19.33 0.41 -49.36
CA ALA A 25 20.59 0.47 -48.62
C ALA A 25 21.76 0.82 -49.56
N THR A 26 21.85 2.10 -49.90
CA THR A 26 22.88 2.73 -50.73
C THR A 26 23.27 4.09 -50.14
N ARG A 27 23.47 4.11 -48.81
CA ARG A 27 23.98 5.23 -48.01
C ARG A 27 24.99 4.68 -47.03
N ASP A 28 26.16 5.31 -46.98
CA ASP A 28 27.30 4.84 -46.19
C ASP A 28 27.26 5.35 -44.74
N HIS A 29 26.47 6.40 -44.48
CA HIS A 29 26.10 6.84 -43.15
C HIS A 29 24.60 7.15 -43.08
N TYR A 30 24.08 7.00 -41.87
CA TYR A 30 22.69 6.83 -41.50
C TYR A 30 22.56 7.32 -40.06
N ASP A 31 21.50 8.05 -39.74
CA ASP A 31 21.38 8.78 -38.48
C ASP A 31 20.86 7.88 -37.34
N GLU A 32 21.69 7.64 -36.32
CA GLU A 32 21.33 6.82 -35.16
C GLU A 32 20.18 7.44 -34.34
N GLY A 33 19.99 8.77 -34.40
CA GLY A 33 18.86 9.45 -33.77
C GLY A 33 17.50 9.07 -34.39
N ALA A 34 17.49 8.58 -35.64
CA ALA A 34 16.30 8.06 -36.31
C ALA A 34 16.11 6.54 -36.12
N TRP A 35 16.99 5.89 -35.35
CA TRP A 35 17.11 4.44 -35.21
C TRP A 35 17.05 3.91 -33.78
N ALA A 36 17.20 4.79 -32.78
CA ALA A 36 17.12 4.42 -31.38
C ALA A 36 15.73 3.89 -31.02
N MET A 37 15.58 2.56 -30.99
CA MET A 37 14.52 1.91 -30.22
C MET A 37 14.70 2.29 -28.75
N THR A 38 13.95 3.27 -28.27
CA THR A 38 13.80 3.52 -26.84
C THR A 38 13.21 2.26 -26.21
N LEU A 39 13.99 1.59 -25.36
CA LEU A 39 13.49 0.48 -24.56
C LEU A 39 12.32 0.97 -23.72
N PHE A 40 11.22 0.21 -23.70
CA PHE A 40 10.10 0.48 -22.81
C PHE A 40 10.52 0.21 -21.36
N ASN A 41 11.03 1.23 -20.69
CA ASN A 41 11.22 1.20 -19.24
C ASN A 41 9.87 0.91 -18.58
N SER A 42 9.84 0.01 -17.60
CA SER A 42 8.61 -0.39 -16.91
C SER A 42 8.00 0.68 -16.00
N SER A 43 8.58 1.89 -15.98
CA SER A 43 8.17 3.09 -15.24
C SER A 43 7.54 4.17 -16.13
N ALA A 44 6.90 3.77 -17.23
CA ALA A 44 6.25 4.68 -18.17
C ALA A 44 4.88 5.16 -17.65
N HIS A 45 4.90 6.06 -16.66
CA HIS A 45 3.69 6.73 -16.15
C HIS A 45 2.99 7.53 -17.26
N GLU A 46 1.68 7.70 -17.16
CA GLU A 46 0.90 8.48 -18.11
C GLU A 46 1.29 9.96 -18.08
N ILE A 47 1.45 10.59 -19.26
CA ILE A 47 1.84 12.00 -19.36
C ILE A 47 0.63 12.87 -19.00
N ILE A 48 0.50 13.19 -17.70
CA ILE A 48 -0.43 14.20 -17.21
C ILE A 48 -0.07 15.53 -17.89
N ILE A 49 -0.96 16.01 -18.77
CA ILE A 49 -0.84 17.29 -19.47
C ILE A 49 -1.00 18.41 -18.44
N SER A 50 0.12 18.76 -17.82
CA SER A 50 0.21 19.83 -16.83
C SER A 50 -0.05 21.18 -17.51
N PRO A 51 -0.70 22.13 -16.81
CA PRO A 51 -0.96 23.45 -17.36
C PRO A 51 0.34 24.25 -17.55
N ASP A 52 0.27 25.33 -18.31
CA ASP A 52 1.44 26.17 -18.62
C ASP A 52 2.13 26.70 -17.34
N PRO A 53 3.45 27.03 -17.38
CA PRO A 53 4.19 27.48 -16.19
C PRO A 53 3.54 28.70 -15.51
N THR A 54 2.95 29.58 -16.30
CA THR A 54 2.19 30.76 -15.86
C THR A 54 0.94 30.40 -15.09
N ASP A 55 0.12 29.45 -15.58
CA ASP A 55 -1.06 28.93 -14.89
C ASP A 55 -0.68 28.17 -13.60
N ARG A 56 0.50 27.52 -13.57
CA ARG A 56 1.05 26.81 -12.38
C ARG A 56 1.56 27.72 -11.25
N LYS A 57 1.68 29.04 -11.45
CA LYS A 57 2.24 29.95 -10.43
C LYS A 57 1.25 30.19 -9.28
N ARG A 58 1.74 30.14 -8.03
CA ARG A 58 0.94 30.42 -6.82
C ARG A 58 0.66 31.92 -6.70
N ARG A 59 -0.53 32.33 -6.22
CA ARG A 59 -0.77 33.71 -5.78
C ARG A 59 -0.21 33.90 -4.36
N GLU A 60 0.21 35.10 -3.98
CA GLU A 60 0.88 35.35 -2.68
C GLU A 60 -0.03 35.06 -1.47
N ASP A 61 -1.35 35.25 -1.62
CA ASP A 61 -2.38 34.97 -0.59
C ASP A 61 -2.89 33.50 -0.60
N GLU A 62 -2.37 32.63 -1.47
CA GLU A 62 -2.86 31.24 -1.66
C GLU A 62 -1.87 30.20 -1.12
N PRO A 63 -2.30 29.24 -0.27
CA PRO A 63 -1.49 28.10 0.11
C PRO A 63 -1.11 27.19 -1.08
N ALA A 64 0.01 26.47 -0.94
CA ALA A 64 0.34 25.35 -1.82
C ALA A 64 -0.37 24.07 -1.36
N PHE A 65 -0.55 23.14 -2.30
CA PHE A 65 -1.11 21.82 -2.03
C PHE A 65 -0.40 20.73 -2.85
N ILE A 66 -0.64 19.46 -2.55
CA ILE A 66 -0.17 18.33 -3.34
C ILE A 66 -1.34 17.77 -4.17
N ARG A 67 -1.15 17.63 -5.49
CA ARG A 67 -2.17 17.12 -6.42
C ARG A 67 -2.53 15.65 -6.10
N PRO A 68 -3.70 15.14 -6.53
CA PRO A 68 -3.98 13.71 -6.49
C PRO A 68 -3.02 12.90 -7.38
N SER A 69 -2.68 11.68 -6.95
CA SER A 69 -2.00 10.69 -7.78
C SER A 69 -3.01 9.76 -8.48
N GLN A 70 -2.62 9.18 -9.61
CA GLN A 70 -3.34 8.05 -10.21
C GLN A 70 -3.18 6.74 -9.44
N GLU A 71 -2.11 6.61 -8.65
CA GLU A 71 -1.73 5.40 -7.92
C GLU A 71 -2.22 5.44 -6.46
N SER A 72 -2.22 6.64 -5.85
CA SER A 72 -2.63 6.86 -4.46
C SER A 72 -3.61 8.04 -4.31
N THR A 73 -4.89 7.72 -4.42
CA THR A 73 -6.03 8.64 -4.58
C THR A 73 -6.08 9.81 -3.58
N HIS A 74 -5.89 9.56 -2.28
CA HIS A 74 -6.00 10.59 -1.24
C HIS A 74 -4.66 11.03 -0.63
N LEU A 75 -3.52 10.48 -1.08
CA LEU A 75 -2.22 10.69 -0.42
C LEU A 75 -1.77 12.17 -0.49
N GLY A 76 -1.93 12.83 -1.64
CA GLY A 76 -1.62 14.26 -1.77
C GLY A 76 -2.48 15.15 -0.87
N GLY A 77 -3.77 14.85 -0.78
CA GLY A 77 -4.68 15.53 0.15
C GLY A 77 -4.25 15.35 1.61
N LEU A 78 -3.93 14.11 2.02
CA LEU A 78 -3.42 13.81 3.36
C LEU A 78 -2.14 14.58 3.67
N VAL A 79 -1.11 14.52 2.82
CA VAL A 79 0.17 15.24 3.05
C VAL A 79 -0.05 16.74 3.19
N THR A 80 -0.95 17.33 2.38
CA THR A 80 -1.34 18.74 2.49
C THR A 80 -2.02 19.05 3.84
N ILE A 81 -2.90 18.16 4.32
CA ILE A 81 -3.57 18.35 5.62
C ILE A 81 -2.58 18.15 6.78
N LEU A 82 -1.67 17.18 6.71
CA LEU A 82 -0.65 16.94 7.74
C LEU A 82 0.34 18.12 7.86
N HIS A 83 0.71 18.75 6.75
CA HIS A 83 1.49 19.99 6.76
C HIS A 83 0.79 21.12 7.54
N SER A 84 -0.53 21.24 7.44
CA SER A 84 -1.33 22.23 8.17
C SER A 84 -1.44 22.00 9.70
N ILE A 85 -0.82 20.95 10.24
CA ILE A 85 -0.84 20.60 11.66
C ILE A 85 0.59 20.71 12.20
N PRO A 86 0.90 21.68 13.10
CA PRO A 86 2.28 21.96 13.54
C PRO A 86 3.05 20.73 14.00
N LEU A 87 2.45 19.86 14.84
CA LEU A 87 3.10 18.64 15.32
C LEU A 87 3.35 17.60 14.22
N ALA A 88 2.42 17.40 13.28
CA ALA A 88 2.63 16.46 12.18
C ALA A 88 3.68 16.98 11.18
N ARG A 89 3.67 18.28 10.90
CA ARG A 89 4.71 18.95 10.12
C ARG A 89 6.10 18.76 10.73
N GLU A 90 6.24 18.99 12.04
CA GLU A 90 7.53 18.82 12.73
C GLU A 90 7.96 17.35 12.88
N ALA A 91 7.01 16.42 13.01
CA ALA A 91 7.28 14.99 12.97
C ALA A 91 7.78 14.55 11.58
N LEU A 92 7.05 14.86 10.51
CA LEU A 92 7.43 14.53 9.12
C LEU A 92 8.75 15.18 8.70
N LEU A 93 9.10 16.36 9.23
CA LEU A 93 10.41 16.98 9.03
C LEU A 93 11.56 16.23 9.73
N LEU A 94 11.28 15.45 10.77
CA LEU A 94 12.20 14.63 11.58
C LEU A 94 13.61 15.24 11.70
N ARG A 95 13.72 16.41 12.36
CA ARG A 95 14.94 17.26 12.38
C ARG A 95 16.24 16.53 12.73
N ASN A 96 16.16 15.44 13.50
CA ASN A 96 17.29 14.60 13.90
C ASN A 96 17.91 13.79 12.73
N ARG A 97 17.20 13.66 11.59
CA ARG A 97 17.57 12.89 10.40
C ARG A 97 17.50 13.75 9.13
N ALA A 98 18.23 14.87 9.14
CA ALA A 98 18.34 15.77 7.98
C ALA A 98 19.58 15.45 7.11
N LEU A 99 19.39 15.28 5.79
CA LEU A 99 20.49 15.05 4.85
C LEU A 99 21.35 16.32 4.65
N PRO A 100 22.66 16.17 4.33
CA PRO A 100 23.49 17.30 3.89
C PRO A 100 23.07 17.90 2.53
N ASN A 101 22.49 17.06 1.67
CA ASN A 101 21.98 17.41 0.34
C ASN A 101 20.84 16.44 -0.02
N TYR A 102 19.69 16.97 -0.47
CA TYR A 102 18.50 16.17 -0.81
C TYR A 102 18.45 15.74 -2.29
N GLY A 103 19.46 16.12 -3.09
CA GLY A 103 19.45 15.97 -4.54
C GLY A 103 18.64 17.08 -5.21
N HIS A 104 18.42 16.96 -6.52
CA HIS A 104 17.60 17.90 -7.31
C HIS A 104 17.32 17.28 -8.68
N ASP A 105 16.06 17.34 -9.12
CA ASP A 105 15.62 17.01 -10.47
C ASP A 105 14.58 18.06 -10.91
N SER A 106 14.58 18.45 -12.19
CA SER A 106 13.72 19.52 -12.71
C SER A 106 12.26 19.11 -12.96
N GLN A 107 11.93 17.83 -12.82
CA GLN A 107 10.60 17.24 -12.97
C GLN A 107 10.14 16.49 -11.70
N TRP A 108 10.87 16.60 -10.58
CA TRP A 108 10.46 16.03 -9.29
C TRP A 108 9.08 16.51 -8.85
N TRP A 109 8.77 17.80 -9.02
CA TRP A 109 7.45 18.41 -8.72
C TRP A 109 6.28 17.81 -9.54
N ASN A 110 6.59 17.03 -10.59
CA ASN A 110 5.66 16.35 -11.49
C ASN A 110 5.73 14.81 -11.36
N GLY A 111 6.52 14.28 -10.42
CA GLY A 111 6.52 12.87 -10.01
C GLY A 111 7.83 12.10 -10.21
N GLN A 112 8.89 12.72 -10.74
CA GLN A 112 10.15 12.00 -10.98
C GLN A 112 10.94 11.75 -9.68
N PRO A 113 11.32 10.50 -9.34
CA PRO A 113 11.98 10.18 -8.07
C PRO A 113 13.45 10.61 -8.04
N ILE A 114 13.85 11.32 -6.98
CA ILE A 114 15.25 11.75 -6.78
C ILE A 114 16.05 10.63 -6.09
N ASN A 115 16.62 9.76 -6.93
CA ASN A 115 17.51 8.68 -6.52
C ASN A 115 18.84 9.22 -5.95
N LEU A 116 19.12 8.94 -4.67
CA LEU A 116 20.39 9.30 -4.02
C LEU A 116 21.34 8.10 -3.95
N PRO A 117 22.67 8.30 -4.09
CA PRO A 117 23.64 7.21 -4.04
C PRO A 117 23.78 6.65 -2.61
N LYS A 118 23.15 5.51 -2.34
CA LYS A 118 23.24 4.78 -1.07
C LYS A 118 24.44 3.84 -1.02
N ILE A 119 25.08 3.73 0.14
CA ILE A 119 26.09 2.71 0.45
C ILE A 119 25.36 1.53 1.10
N VAL A 120 24.82 0.64 0.27
CA VAL A 120 24.09 -0.56 0.75
C VAL A 120 25.09 -1.63 1.18
N THR A 121 24.95 -2.17 2.39
CA THR A 121 25.75 -3.31 2.86
C THR A 121 25.26 -4.62 2.25
N MET A 122 26.12 -5.64 2.24
CA MET A 122 25.77 -6.94 1.64
C MET A 122 24.62 -7.66 2.35
N SER A 123 24.25 -7.27 3.58
CA SER A 123 23.08 -7.82 4.29
C SER A 123 21.78 -7.17 3.82
N GLU A 124 21.69 -5.84 3.86
CA GLU A 124 20.51 -5.06 3.43
C GLU A 124 20.11 -5.38 1.97
N ALA A 125 21.10 -5.65 1.12
CA ALA A 125 20.91 -6.05 -0.28
C ALA A 125 20.26 -7.44 -0.47
N HIS A 126 20.21 -8.30 0.56
CA HIS A 126 19.51 -9.60 0.50
C HIS A 126 18.08 -9.55 1.07
N GLU A 127 17.78 -8.56 1.92
CA GLU A 127 16.46 -8.38 2.53
C GLU A 127 15.56 -7.47 1.66
N GLY A 128 16.13 -6.71 0.72
CA GLY A 128 15.41 -5.76 -0.13
C GLY A 128 15.06 -4.45 0.59
N ASP A 129 15.66 -4.24 1.76
CA ASP A 129 15.16 -3.35 2.81
C ASP A 129 15.62 -1.89 2.65
N THR A 130 15.75 -1.41 1.40
CA THR A 130 16.40 -0.13 1.09
C THR A 130 15.54 1.12 1.29
N ASP A 131 14.22 0.97 1.32
CA ASP A 131 13.27 2.05 1.02
C ASP A 131 12.89 2.91 2.24
N TRP A 132 13.15 2.44 3.47
CA TRP A 132 12.80 3.14 4.72
C TRP A 132 13.43 4.54 4.85
N ASP A 133 14.65 4.71 4.34
CA ASP A 133 15.30 6.02 4.31
C ASP A 133 14.62 6.94 3.26
N ASP A 134 14.14 6.40 2.14
CA ASP A 134 13.55 7.22 1.06
C ASP A 134 12.15 7.74 1.41
N ILE A 135 11.33 6.97 2.13
CA ILE A 135 10.03 7.44 2.61
C ILE A 135 10.17 8.62 3.60
N ILE A 136 11.23 8.64 4.42
CA ILE A 136 11.55 9.79 5.28
C ILE A 136 12.00 10.97 4.41
N TYR A 137 12.96 10.79 3.51
CA TYR A 137 13.53 11.91 2.74
C TYR A 137 12.53 12.50 1.75
N GLU A 138 11.63 11.70 1.18
CA GLU A 138 10.58 12.17 0.28
C GLU A 138 9.47 12.91 1.04
N ALA A 139 9.04 12.42 2.20
CA ALA A 139 8.13 13.16 3.08
C ALA A 139 8.73 14.51 3.50
N GLN A 140 10.01 14.55 3.87
CA GLN A 140 10.75 15.78 4.18
C GLN A 140 10.79 16.77 3.00
N ARG A 141 11.02 16.30 1.76
CA ARG A 141 10.98 17.14 0.54
C ARG A 141 9.61 17.75 0.31
N LEU A 142 8.54 16.95 0.40
CA LEU A 142 7.15 17.39 0.18
C LEU A 142 6.69 18.41 1.24
N VAL A 143 7.02 18.18 2.51
CA VAL A 143 6.68 19.10 3.60
C VAL A 143 7.44 20.43 3.49
N ALA A 144 8.73 20.40 3.15
CA ALA A 144 9.50 21.62 2.91
C ALA A 144 9.04 22.39 1.67
N PHE A 145 8.64 21.68 0.61
CA PHE A 145 8.06 22.28 -0.60
C PHE A 145 6.81 23.10 -0.24
N LEU A 146 5.86 22.54 0.52
CA LEU A 146 4.65 23.24 0.94
C LEU A 146 4.93 24.53 1.72
N ASP A 147 5.96 24.56 2.57
CA ASP A 147 6.37 25.77 3.31
C ASP A 147 6.75 26.97 2.41
N THR A 148 7.51 26.74 1.33
CA THR A 148 8.27 27.81 0.64
C THR A 148 8.28 27.76 -0.90
N THR A 149 7.48 26.89 -1.51
CA THR A 149 7.33 26.84 -2.98
C THR A 149 6.66 28.10 -3.56
N THR A 150 7.05 28.43 -4.79
CA THR A 150 6.39 29.43 -5.65
C THR A 150 5.44 28.79 -6.68
N ARG A 151 5.48 27.46 -6.82
CA ARG A 151 4.51 26.66 -7.59
C ARG A 151 3.21 26.51 -6.77
N ALA A 152 2.06 26.45 -7.42
CA ALA A 152 0.79 26.26 -6.72
C ALA A 152 0.58 24.83 -6.20
N PHE A 153 1.12 23.83 -6.91
CA PHE A 153 1.03 22.43 -6.51
C PHE A 153 2.31 21.63 -6.79
N GLY A 154 2.48 20.54 -6.04
CA GLY A 154 3.47 19.48 -6.29
C GLY A 154 2.80 18.11 -6.42
N SER A 155 3.59 17.06 -6.64
CA SER A 155 3.15 15.67 -6.87
C SER A 155 3.51 14.72 -5.72
N PRO A 156 2.62 13.81 -5.29
CA PRO A 156 2.97 12.73 -4.37
C PRO A 156 3.43 11.46 -5.12
N ASP A 157 3.53 11.49 -6.44
CA ASP A 157 3.78 10.30 -7.28
C ASP A 157 5.15 9.66 -6.98
N ALA A 158 6.19 10.47 -6.70
CA ALA A 158 7.50 9.96 -6.27
C ALA A 158 7.42 9.18 -4.94
N LEU A 159 6.59 9.65 -3.99
CA LEU A 159 6.30 8.96 -2.72
C LEU A 159 5.47 7.69 -2.95
N ALA A 160 4.45 7.75 -3.81
CA ALA A 160 3.57 6.62 -4.13
C ALA A 160 4.33 5.46 -4.81
N SER A 161 5.35 5.78 -5.62
CA SER A 161 6.13 4.81 -6.38
C SER A 161 7.10 3.96 -5.54
N LEU A 162 7.37 4.32 -4.28
CA LEU A 162 8.21 3.55 -3.37
C LEU A 162 7.65 2.13 -3.13
N GLN A 163 8.50 1.12 -2.96
CA GLN A 163 8.04 -0.28 -2.92
C GLN A 163 7.19 -0.58 -1.67
N CYS A 164 7.52 0.06 -0.54
CA CYS A 164 6.75 -0.03 0.70
C CYS A 164 5.28 0.43 0.57
N ILE A 165 4.95 1.23 -0.45
CA ILE A 165 3.59 1.74 -0.71
C ILE A 165 2.97 1.05 -1.93
N SER A 166 3.74 0.86 -3.02
CA SER A 166 3.23 0.35 -4.31
C SER A 166 3.05 -1.19 -4.38
N GLN A 167 3.58 -1.97 -3.43
CA GLN A 167 3.41 -3.43 -3.41
C GLN A 167 2.00 -3.93 -3.07
N HIS A 168 1.09 -3.05 -2.60
CA HIS A 168 -0.23 -3.41 -2.06
C HIS A 168 -1.38 -2.65 -2.74
N ASP A 169 -2.61 -2.94 -2.32
CA ASP A 169 -3.82 -2.42 -2.98
C ASP A 169 -3.91 -0.89 -2.90
N ARG A 170 -4.36 -0.24 -3.97
CA ARG A 170 -4.29 1.23 -4.16
C ARG A 170 -5.03 2.01 -3.09
N ASP A 171 -6.17 1.48 -2.64
CA ASP A 171 -6.98 2.11 -1.60
C ASP A 171 -6.37 1.99 -0.19
N SER A 172 -5.31 1.19 -0.02
CA SER A 172 -4.55 1.03 1.24
C SER A 172 -3.31 1.94 1.35
N ALA A 173 -2.95 2.66 0.28
CA ALA A 173 -1.72 3.46 0.22
C ALA A 173 -1.59 4.53 1.32
N VAL A 174 -2.71 5.03 1.86
CA VAL A 174 -2.72 5.94 3.02
C VAL A 174 -2.31 5.23 4.31
N SER A 175 -2.81 4.03 4.57
CA SER A 175 -2.42 3.24 5.75
C SER A 175 -0.95 2.86 5.66
N ARG A 176 -0.53 2.33 4.49
CA ARG A 176 0.87 1.92 4.25
C ARG A 176 1.86 3.08 4.32
N PHE A 177 1.49 4.30 3.89
CA PHE A 177 2.33 5.47 4.10
C PHE A 177 2.54 5.77 5.60
N LEU A 178 1.47 5.76 6.40
CA LEU A 178 1.55 6.07 7.84
C LEU A 178 2.31 4.97 8.62
N GLU A 179 2.02 3.70 8.32
CA GLU A 179 2.71 2.52 8.86
C GLU A 179 4.21 2.59 8.54
N ALA A 180 4.57 2.63 7.25
CA ALA A 180 5.97 2.56 6.83
C ALA A 180 6.78 3.80 7.21
N TRP A 181 6.16 4.99 7.23
CA TRP A 181 6.82 6.20 7.72
C TRP A 181 7.06 6.12 9.24
N GLN A 182 6.10 5.63 10.02
CA GLN A 182 6.30 5.44 11.47
C GLN A 182 7.39 4.39 11.75
N GLU A 183 7.36 3.24 11.08
CA GLU A 183 8.38 2.20 11.24
C GLU A 183 9.79 2.72 10.88
N ALA A 184 9.90 3.49 9.79
CA ALA A 184 11.14 4.18 9.45
C ALA A 184 11.58 5.19 10.52
N ALA A 185 10.66 6.04 11.00
CA ALA A 185 10.96 7.07 12.00
C ALA A 185 11.40 6.47 13.34
N VAL A 186 10.71 5.43 13.82
CA VAL A 186 11.07 4.70 15.06
C VAL A 186 12.39 3.95 14.89
N ARG A 187 12.64 3.33 13.74
CA ARG A 187 13.94 2.69 13.43
C ARG A 187 15.08 3.72 13.37
N ALA A 188 14.81 4.92 12.88
CA ALA A 188 15.79 5.99 12.72
C ALA A 188 16.08 6.76 14.04
N ASP A 189 15.10 6.85 14.95
CA ASP A 189 15.27 7.47 16.28
C ASP A 189 14.35 6.84 17.34
N PRO A 190 14.72 5.68 17.93
CA PRO A 190 13.88 4.95 18.89
C PRO A 190 13.56 5.69 20.20
N GLY A 191 14.17 6.85 20.45
CA GLY A 191 13.91 7.67 21.64
C GLY A 191 12.87 8.77 21.43
N ASN A 192 12.36 8.95 20.22
CA ASN A 192 11.64 10.16 19.82
C ASN A 192 10.12 9.95 19.71
N GLN A 193 9.37 10.63 20.59
CA GLN A 193 7.90 10.63 20.62
C GLN A 193 7.27 11.18 19.33
N LEU A 194 8.01 11.91 18.49
CA LEU A 194 7.54 12.35 17.18
C LEU A 194 7.36 11.20 16.19
N GLY A 195 8.00 10.05 16.39
CA GLY A 195 7.80 8.87 15.54
C GLY A 195 6.40 8.25 15.69
N THR A 196 5.83 8.29 16.90
CA THR A 196 4.60 7.57 17.26
C THR A 196 3.33 8.44 17.21
N ILE A 197 3.36 9.64 16.61
CA ILE A 197 2.23 10.58 16.68
C ILE A 197 0.96 10.13 15.94
N PHE A 198 1.09 9.16 15.02
CA PHE A 198 0.02 8.55 14.24
C PHE A 198 -0.45 7.20 14.82
N SER A 199 0.29 6.64 15.78
CA SER A 199 -0.05 5.38 16.45
C SER A 199 -1.28 5.54 17.34
N THR A 200 -2.25 4.64 17.20
CA THR A 200 -3.28 4.39 18.20
C THR A 200 -3.18 2.94 18.67
N THR A 201 -3.15 2.72 19.99
CA THR A 201 -3.16 1.37 20.57
C THR A 201 -4.50 1.06 21.23
N GLY A 202 -4.99 -0.16 20.99
CA GLY A 202 -6.17 -0.69 21.67
C GLY A 202 -6.00 -2.15 22.04
N TYR A 203 -6.90 -2.62 22.89
CA TYR A 203 -7.01 -4.03 23.27
C TYR A 203 -8.29 -4.61 22.66
N ASN A 204 -8.18 -5.81 22.11
CA ASN A 204 -9.31 -6.62 21.66
C ASN A 204 -9.22 -8.01 22.27
N GLY A 205 -10.27 -8.42 23.00
CA GLY A 205 -10.36 -9.77 23.56
C GLY A 205 -11.78 -10.14 23.99
N PRO A 206 -12.13 -11.44 24.00
CA PRO A 206 -13.39 -11.92 24.57
C PRO A 206 -13.35 -12.03 26.10
N GLU A 207 -12.15 -12.21 26.67
CA GLU A 207 -11.86 -12.36 28.11
C GLU A 207 -10.52 -11.68 28.42
N GLU A 208 -10.31 -11.19 29.65
CA GLU A 208 -9.13 -10.38 30.01
C GLU A 208 -7.79 -11.15 29.89
N ASP A 209 -7.81 -12.48 30.08
CA ASP A 209 -6.63 -13.35 29.95
C ASP A 209 -6.22 -13.63 28.48
N MET A 210 -7.04 -13.25 27.49
CA MET A 210 -6.75 -13.39 26.05
C MET A 210 -7.00 -12.09 25.28
N MET A 211 -6.55 -10.95 25.82
CA MET A 211 -6.52 -9.69 25.09
C MET A 211 -5.29 -9.61 24.18
N GLU A 212 -5.53 -9.41 22.89
CA GLU A 212 -4.50 -8.98 21.95
C GLU A 212 -4.35 -7.46 22.05
N GLN A 213 -3.10 -6.98 22.06
CA GLN A 213 -2.80 -5.57 21.87
C GLN A 213 -2.65 -5.31 20.37
N LYS A 214 -3.44 -4.38 19.83
CA LYS A 214 -3.39 -3.99 18.42
C LYS A 214 -3.05 -2.52 18.26
N GLU A 215 -2.03 -2.26 17.45
CA GLU A 215 -1.67 -0.93 16.97
C GLU A 215 -2.29 -0.68 15.59
N PHE A 216 -2.71 0.56 15.31
CA PHE A 216 -3.23 0.99 14.02
C PHE A 216 -3.08 2.51 13.82
N HIS A 217 -2.88 2.92 12.56
CA HIS A 217 -2.57 4.31 12.17
C HIS A 217 -3.70 4.98 11.40
N LEU A 218 -4.63 4.18 10.87
CA LEU A 218 -5.80 4.60 10.12
C LEU A 218 -7.03 3.83 10.63
N LEU A 219 -8.15 4.51 10.85
CA LEU A 219 -9.43 3.86 11.12
C LEU A 219 -10.23 3.79 9.83
N GLU A 220 -10.57 2.59 9.37
CA GLU A 220 -11.37 2.35 8.16
C GLU A 220 -12.76 1.75 8.49
N PRO A 221 -13.67 2.49 9.14
CA PRO A 221 -14.99 1.96 9.46
C PRO A 221 -15.92 1.97 8.23
N LEU A 222 -16.42 0.79 7.86
CA LEU A 222 -17.41 0.63 6.81
C LEU A 222 -18.77 1.24 7.21
N VAL A 223 -19.32 2.11 6.37
CA VAL A 223 -20.58 2.81 6.60
C VAL A 223 -21.75 2.06 5.95
N GLU A 224 -22.63 1.52 6.79
CA GLU A 224 -23.97 1.10 6.40
C GLU A 224 -24.87 2.33 6.19
N HIS A 225 -25.65 2.38 5.11
CA HIS A 225 -26.48 3.54 4.78
C HIS A 225 -27.75 3.64 5.67
N ASP A 226 -27.60 4.24 6.85
CA ASP A 226 -28.69 4.60 7.77
C ASP A 226 -28.94 6.13 7.77
N PRO A 227 -30.18 6.61 7.54
CA PRO A 227 -30.44 8.03 7.32
C PRO A 227 -30.25 8.89 8.57
N GLY A 228 -29.32 9.84 8.50
CA GLY A 228 -28.96 10.75 9.59
C GLY A 228 -28.14 10.12 10.73
N GLN A 229 -27.29 9.14 10.41
CA GLN A 229 -26.30 8.56 11.32
C GLN A 229 -25.21 9.60 11.70
N THR A 230 -24.69 9.57 12.93
CA THR A 230 -23.52 10.41 13.32
C THR A 230 -22.21 9.64 13.19
N LEU A 231 -21.07 10.34 13.13
CA LEU A 231 -19.74 9.69 13.16
C LEU A 231 -19.57 8.76 14.38
N TYR A 232 -20.12 9.13 15.54
CA TYR A 232 -20.13 8.26 16.72
C TYR A 232 -20.95 6.99 16.49
N ASP A 233 -22.11 7.06 15.83
CA ASP A 233 -22.92 5.88 15.49
C ASP A 233 -22.25 4.97 14.42
N VAL A 234 -21.24 5.45 13.70
CA VAL A 234 -20.39 4.66 12.78
C VAL A 234 -19.28 3.96 13.56
N LEU A 235 -18.47 4.73 14.29
CA LEU A 235 -17.38 4.22 15.12
C LEU A 235 -17.88 3.22 16.16
N ASP A 236 -19.08 3.45 16.71
CA ASP A 236 -19.76 2.54 17.62
C ASP A 236 -20.03 1.14 17.05
N ARG A 237 -20.21 0.99 15.74
CA ARG A 237 -20.39 -0.32 15.07
C ARG A 237 -19.05 -0.97 14.77
N ALA A 238 -18.05 -0.15 14.42
CA ALA A 238 -16.71 -0.61 14.10
C ALA A 238 -15.94 -1.12 15.34
N PHE A 239 -16.09 -0.44 16.49
CA PHE A 239 -15.47 -0.87 17.76
C PHE A 239 -16.30 -1.91 18.53
N TRP A 240 -17.63 -1.91 18.39
CA TRP A 240 -18.51 -2.78 19.18
C TRP A 240 -19.66 -3.34 18.31
N CYS A 241 -19.52 -4.59 17.86
CA CYS A 241 -20.56 -5.33 17.15
C CYS A 241 -21.67 -5.85 18.10
N ASP A 242 -22.13 -5.01 19.04
CA ASP A 242 -23.10 -5.33 20.11
C ASP A 242 -24.36 -6.04 19.57
N ARG A 243 -24.46 -7.38 19.73
CA ARG A 243 -25.69 -8.14 19.42
C ARG A 243 -26.46 -8.50 20.70
N PRO A 244 -27.81 -8.50 20.68
CA PRO A 244 -28.61 -8.78 21.88
C PRO A 244 -28.51 -10.22 22.38
N ASP A 245 -28.03 -11.14 21.54
CA ASP A 245 -27.91 -12.57 21.81
C ASP A 245 -26.46 -13.02 22.14
N GLN A 246 -25.51 -12.07 22.27
CA GLN A 246 -24.09 -12.32 22.52
C GLN A 246 -23.59 -11.46 23.71
N PRO A 247 -22.48 -11.83 24.38
CA PRO A 247 -21.83 -10.93 25.34
C PRO A 247 -21.35 -9.64 24.66
N LEU A 248 -21.21 -8.56 25.45
CA LEU A 248 -20.62 -7.32 24.97
C LEU A 248 -19.13 -7.52 24.70
N GLU A 249 -18.66 -7.09 23.53
CA GLU A 249 -17.23 -7.14 23.19
C GLU A 249 -16.45 -6.13 24.05
N GLU A 250 -15.30 -6.56 24.57
CA GLU A 250 -14.47 -5.79 25.49
C GLU A 250 -13.31 -5.12 24.73
N VAL A 251 -13.67 -4.20 23.82
CA VAL A 251 -12.73 -3.40 23.03
C VAL A 251 -12.63 -1.99 23.62
N TRP A 252 -11.40 -1.51 23.84
CA TRP A 252 -11.09 -0.13 24.23
C TRP A 252 -9.72 0.31 23.73
N LEU A 253 -9.47 1.61 23.75
CA LEU A 253 -8.20 2.23 23.39
C LEU A 253 -7.42 2.62 24.65
N GLU A 254 -6.10 2.44 24.63
CA GLU A 254 -5.19 2.82 25.71
C GLU A 254 -4.47 4.13 25.37
N THR A 255 -3.81 4.20 24.21
CA THR A 255 -3.17 5.42 23.71
C THR A 255 -3.77 5.84 22.38
N LEU A 256 -3.97 7.14 22.20
CA LEU A 256 -4.47 7.74 20.96
C LEU A 256 -3.35 8.45 20.21
N ALA A 257 -3.45 8.41 18.88
CA ALA A 257 -2.68 9.28 18.02
C ALA A 257 -2.94 10.76 18.35
N GLU A 258 -1.89 11.57 18.40
CA GLU A 258 -2.00 13.04 18.49
C GLU A 258 -2.63 13.63 17.21
N VAL A 259 -2.50 12.93 16.09
CA VAL A 259 -3.21 13.20 14.83
C VAL A 259 -3.92 11.93 14.35
N LEU A 260 -5.25 11.95 14.44
CA LEU A 260 -6.14 10.83 14.16
C LEU A 260 -6.67 10.90 12.73
N VAL A 261 -6.38 9.88 11.92
CA VAL A 261 -6.83 9.76 10.53
C VAL A 261 -7.93 8.70 10.43
N MET A 262 -9.04 9.03 9.76
CA MET A 262 -10.18 8.13 9.57
C MET A 262 -10.65 8.15 8.11
N LYS A 263 -10.72 6.99 7.45
CA LYS A 263 -11.28 6.81 6.10
C LYS A 263 -12.66 6.18 6.21
N LEU A 264 -13.71 6.98 6.00
CA LEU A 264 -15.07 6.48 5.91
C LEU A 264 -15.30 5.93 4.50
N GLU A 265 -15.80 4.71 4.37
CA GLU A 265 -16.15 4.10 3.08
C GLU A 265 -17.59 3.61 3.09
N SER A 266 -18.35 3.89 2.04
CA SER A 266 -19.73 3.44 1.85
C SER A 266 -19.94 2.83 0.47
N SER A 267 -20.70 1.73 0.44
CA SER A 267 -21.13 1.10 -0.82
C SER A 267 -22.09 1.95 -1.67
N GLN A 268 -22.56 3.10 -1.16
CA GLN A 268 -23.52 3.98 -1.84
C GLN A 268 -23.14 5.46 -1.64
N LYS A 269 -23.31 6.28 -2.69
CA LYS A 269 -23.20 7.74 -2.64
C LYS A 269 -24.62 8.34 -2.52
N PRO A 270 -24.91 9.26 -1.58
CA PRO A 270 -24.00 9.83 -0.57
C PRO A 270 -23.85 8.94 0.69
N ILE A 271 -22.77 9.17 1.44
CA ILE A 271 -22.50 8.53 2.76
C ILE A 271 -23.60 8.87 3.80
N ASP A 272 -24.17 10.07 3.77
CA ASP A 272 -25.20 10.60 4.71
C ASP A 272 -24.81 10.70 6.20
N VAL A 273 -23.54 10.47 6.56
CA VAL A 273 -23.03 10.58 7.94
C VAL A 273 -22.84 12.04 8.34
N ILE A 274 -23.27 12.37 9.56
CA ILE A 274 -23.06 13.67 10.19
C ILE A 274 -21.69 13.67 10.90
N VAL A 275 -20.72 14.35 10.28
CA VAL A 275 -19.36 14.57 10.80
C VAL A 275 -19.36 15.76 11.77
N PRO A 276 -18.85 15.62 13.00
CA PRO A 276 -18.73 16.74 13.95
C PRO A 276 -17.40 17.50 13.77
N PRO A 277 -17.37 18.85 13.85
CA PRO A 277 -16.12 19.61 13.75
C PRO A 277 -15.21 19.47 14.97
N VAL A 278 -15.77 19.06 16.12
CA VAL A 278 -15.06 18.72 17.35
C VAL A 278 -15.43 17.29 17.74
N PHE A 279 -14.43 16.43 17.87
CA PHE A 279 -14.58 15.02 18.23
C PHE A 279 -14.00 14.77 19.62
N TYR A 280 -14.68 13.95 20.42
CA TYR A 280 -14.23 13.57 21.76
C TYR A 280 -14.04 12.05 21.83
N ALA A 281 -12.80 11.62 22.01
CA ALA A 281 -12.43 10.22 21.98
C ALA A 281 -12.65 9.50 23.33
N ASP A 282 -12.92 10.23 24.41
CA ASP A 282 -13.07 9.74 25.80
C ASP A 282 -13.98 8.52 25.94
N ARG A 283 -15.03 8.44 25.12
CA ARG A 283 -16.02 7.35 25.12
C ARG A 283 -15.43 5.98 24.75
N TYR A 284 -14.28 5.93 24.09
CA TYR A 284 -13.59 4.70 23.69
C TYR A 284 -12.35 4.39 24.57
N MET A 285 -12.03 5.26 25.54
CA MET A 285 -10.83 5.14 26.39
C MET A 285 -11.03 4.12 27.51
N ALA A 286 -9.94 3.45 27.93
CA ALA A 286 -9.89 2.60 29.12
C ALA A 286 -10.55 3.26 30.36
N ASN A 287 -10.29 4.55 30.58
CA ASN A 287 -10.84 5.36 31.69
C ASN A 287 -12.37 5.40 31.76
N SER A 288 -13.09 5.11 30.66
CA SER A 288 -14.55 5.11 30.61
C SER A 288 -15.17 3.73 30.37
N ARG A 289 -14.38 2.64 30.36
CA ARG A 289 -14.79 1.25 30.04
C ARG A 289 -16.10 0.83 30.71
N ASP A 290 -16.25 1.03 32.03
CA ASP A 290 -17.46 0.66 32.76
C ASP A 290 -18.69 1.50 32.37
N VAL A 291 -18.48 2.79 32.11
CA VAL A 291 -19.53 3.74 31.71
C VAL A 291 -19.98 3.47 30.27
N ALA A 292 -19.04 3.14 29.38
CA ALA A 292 -19.31 2.64 28.05
C ALA A 292 -20.06 1.29 28.07
N ARG A 293 -19.67 0.36 28.96
CA ARG A 293 -20.38 -0.94 29.15
C ARG A 293 -21.82 -0.73 29.63
N GLU A 294 -22.06 0.17 30.59
CA GLU A 294 -23.42 0.53 30.99
C GLU A 294 -24.21 1.20 29.85
N PHE A 295 -23.60 2.16 29.14
CA PHE A 295 -24.22 2.81 27.98
C PHE A 295 -24.67 1.79 26.93
N ARG A 296 -23.78 0.87 26.52
CA ARG A 296 -24.07 -0.19 25.54
C ARG A 296 -25.20 -1.10 26.01
N THR A 297 -25.19 -1.50 27.28
CA THR A 297 -26.27 -2.27 27.92
C THR A 297 -27.62 -1.52 27.85
N ARG A 298 -27.64 -0.23 28.20
CA ARG A 298 -28.84 0.63 28.15
C ARG A 298 -29.33 0.82 26.70
N ARG A 299 -28.41 0.97 25.74
CA ARG A 299 -28.66 1.11 24.29
C ARG A 299 -29.33 -0.14 23.70
N LEU A 300 -28.77 -1.33 23.94
CA LEU A 300 -29.37 -2.60 23.52
C LEU A 300 -30.80 -2.76 24.06
N GLN A 301 -30.99 -2.50 25.35
CA GLN A 301 -32.33 -2.53 25.95
C GLN A 301 -33.30 -1.50 25.34
N ALA A 302 -32.80 -0.32 24.93
CA ALA A 302 -33.62 0.69 24.27
C ALA A 302 -34.06 0.23 22.86
N TYR A 303 -33.16 -0.35 22.07
CA TYR A 303 -33.48 -0.92 20.77
C TYR A 303 -34.47 -2.10 20.87
N GLU A 304 -34.27 -3.00 21.84
CA GLU A 304 -35.19 -4.12 22.07
C GLU A 304 -36.62 -3.63 22.46
N LYS A 305 -36.71 -2.56 23.25
CA LYS A 305 -37.98 -1.88 23.57
C LYS A 305 -38.59 -1.19 22.33
N ILE A 306 -37.77 -0.56 21.47
CA ILE A 306 -38.21 0.08 20.22
C ILE A 306 -38.77 -0.95 19.22
N ASP A 307 -38.12 -2.11 19.07
CA ASP A 307 -38.61 -3.20 18.21
C ASP A 307 -39.90 -3.82 18.79
N LYS A 308 -39.96 -4.12 20.09
CA LYS A 308 -41.19 -4.60 20.75
C LYS A 308 -42.37 -3.64 20.54
N LEU A 309 -42.13 -2.32 20.61
CA LEU A 309 -43.11 -1.29 20.26
C LEU A 309 -43.42 -1.24 18.77
N GLY A 310 -42.42 -1.39 17.89
CA GLY A 310 -42.60 -1.46 16.43
C GLY A 310 -43.47 -2.65 16.00
N LYS A 311 -43.21 -3.83 16.57
CA LYS A 311 -44.02 -5.05 16.41
C LYS A 311 -45.42 -4.90 17.03
N ALA A 312 -45.62 -4.04 18.03
CA ALA A 312 -46.96 -3.69 18.52
C ALA A 312 -47.71 -2.75 17.55
N ILE A 313 -47.07 -1.66 17.11
CA ILE A 313 -47.62 -0.70 16.15
C ILE A 313 -48.01 -1.40 14.83
N LYS A 314 -47.11 -2.21 14.26
CA LYS A 314 -47.39 -3.01 13.05
C LYS A 314 -48.64 -3.88 13.23
N ARG A 315 -48.79 -4.61 14.34
CA ARG A 315 -49.98 -5.43 14.63
C ARG A 315 -51.28 -4.62 14.83
N CYS A 316 -51.20 -3.37 15.29
CA CYS A 316 -52.37 -2.51 15.45
C CYS A 316 -52.81 -1.86 14.12
N SER A 317 -51.87 -1.49 13.26
CA SER A 317 -52.15 -0.88 11.95
C SER A 317 -52.48 -1.93 10.87
N GLN A 318 -51.80 -3.07 10.89
CA GLN A 318 -51.95 -4.20 9.96
C GLN A 318 -52.48 -5.43 10.69
N SER A 319 -53.81 -5.58 10.70
CA SER A 319 -54.47 -6.86 10.96
C SER A 319 -54.34 -7.81 9.76
N ASN A 320 -54.54 -9.11 9.98
CA ASN A 320 -54.51 -10.12 8.90
C ASN A 320 -55.52 -9.84 7.77
N LEU A 321 -56.66 -9.17 8.08
CA LEU A 321 -57.69 -8.79 7.11
C LEU A 321 -57.31 -7.58 6.26
N THR A 322 -56.50 -6.66 6.82
CA THR A 322 -56.02 -5.45 6.13
C THR A 322 -54.83 -5.71 5.21
N ALA A 323 -54.02 -6.74 5.49
CA ALA A 323 -52.86 -7.10 4.66
C ALA A 323 -53.22 -7.42 3.20
N GLN A 324 -54.41 -7.99 2.96
CA GLN A 324 -54.90 -8.31 1.61
C GLN A 324 -55.50 -7.12 0.85
N THR A 325 -55.73 -5.98 1.51
CA THR A 325 -56.46 -4.83 0.94
C THR A 325 -55.68 -3.53 0.93
N GLY A 326 -54.48 -3.48 1.53
CA GLY A 326 -53.60 -2.29 1.56
C GLY A 326 -54.14 -1.10 2.36
N MET A 327 -55.31 -1.22 2.99
CA MET A 327 -55.95 -0.19 3.80
C MET A 327 -55.57 -0.35 5.27
N THR A 328 -55.52 0.73 6.04
CA THR A 328 -55.24 0.63 7.48
C THR A 328 -56.45 0.07 8.24
N SER A 329 -56.22 -0.46 9.45
CA SER A 329 -57.30 -0.90 10.35
C SER A 329 -58.31 0.20 10.67
N ARG A 330 -57.88 1.47 10.66
CA ARG A 330 -58.74 2.66 10.72
C ARG A 330 -59.67 2.75 9.51
N ASP A 331 -59.09 2.78 8.30
CA ASP A 331 -59.85 3.02 7.06
C ASP A 331 -60.91 1.93 6.82
N VAL A 332 -60.59 0.68 7.16
CA VAL A 332 -61.54 -0.44 7.02
C VAL A 332 -62.70 -0.32 8.01
N LEU A 333 -62.46 0.08 9.27
CA LEU A 333 -63.53 0.30 10.25
C LEU A 333 -64.39 1.53 9.93
N GLU A 334 -63.78 2.59 9.38
CA GLU A 334 -64.46 3.82 8.96
C GLU A 334 -65.32 3.59 7.70
N LYS A 335 -64.80 2.83 6.71
CA LYS A 335 -65.54 2.35 5.54
C LYS A 335 -66.64 1.35 5.91
N ALA A 336 -66.40 0.44 6.86
CA ALA A 336 -67.43 -0.47 7.35
C ALA A 336 -68.58 0.29 8.05
N ALA A 337 -68.27 1.24 8.94
CA ALA A 337 -69.29 2.04 9.63
C ALA A 337 -70.15 2.87 8.65
N SER A 338 -69.54 3.45 7.61
CA SER A 338 -70.25 4.23 6.58
C SER A 338 -71.05 3.36 5.61
N VAL A 339 -70.53 2.20 5.19
CA VAL A 339 -71.27 1.21 4.37
C VAL A 339 -72.48 0.66 5.13
N ILE A 340 -72.35 0.40 6.43
CA ILE A 340 -73.47 -0.04 7.28
C ILE A 340 -74.58 1.02 7.31
N THR A 341 -74.24 2.30 7.49
CA THR A 341 -75.25 3.39 7.45
C THR A 341 -75.83 3.67 6.06
N PHE A 342 -75.16 3.29 4.97
CA PHE A 342 -75.58 3.64 3.60
C PHE A 342 -76.21 2.50 2.79
N LYS A 343 -75.87 1.22 3.07
CA LYS A 343 -76.37 0.05 2.31
C LYS A 343 -77.28 -0.89 3.08
N PHE A 344 -77.24 -0.88 4.42
CA PHE A 344 -78.04 -1.80 5.24
C PHE A 344 -79.31 -1.16 5.85
N ALA A 345 -79.52 0.15 5.65
CA ALA A 345 -80.72 0.85 6.11
C ALA A 345 -82.02 0.26 5.55
N ASP A 346 -82.03 -0.15 4.28
CA ASP A 346 -83.22 -0.66 3.59
C ASP A 346 -83.44 -2.19 3.74
N SER A 347 -82.53 -2.91 4.42
CA SER A 347 -82.50 -4.39 4.39
C SER A 347 -82.30 -5.08 5.74
N ALA A 348 -82.31 -4.34 6.85
CA ALA A 348 -82.09 -4.90 8.18
C ALA A 348 -83.36 -5.55 8.78
N PRO A 349 -83.22 -6.66 9.55
CA PRO A 349 -84.29 -7.15 10.40
C PRO A 349 -84.57 -6.17 11.56
N SER A 350 -85.82 -6.07 11.99
CA SER A 350 -86.35 -5.02 12.88
C SER A 350 -85.90 -5.09 14.36
N ASP A 351 -84.80 -5.77 14.65
CA ASP A 351 -84.32 -6.10 16.00
C ASP A 351 -82.83 -5.75 16.19
N MET A 352 -82.24 -4.99 15.25
CA MET A 352 -80.85 -4.53 15.31
C MET A 352 -80.70 -3.01 15.08
N ASP A 353 -80.27 -2.30 16.12
CA ASP A 353 -79.91 -0.87 16.04
C ASP A 353 -78.67 -0.63 15.17
N ILE A 354 -78.87 -0.40 13.88
CA ILE A 354 -77.81 -0.11 12.90
C ILE A 354 -76.88 1.02 13.38
N GLU A 355 -77.44 2.12 13.90
CA GLU A 355 -76.65 3.25 14.38
C GLU A 355 -75.88 2.94 15.66
N ASN A 356 -76.39 2.08 16.55
CA ASN A 356 -75.59 1.63 17.71
C ASN A 356 -74.42 0.74 17.29
N VAL A 357 -74.53 -0.02 16.19
CA VAL A 357 -73.39 -0.75 15.59
C VAL A 357 -72.39 0.22 14.97
N ALA A 358 -72.83 1.18 14.16
CA ALA A 358 -71.96 2.19 13.56
C ALA A 358 -71.23 3.04 14.63
N LYS A 359 -71.93 3.45 15.70
CA LYS A 359 -71.37 4.15 16.85
C LYS A 359 -70.35 3.32 17.63
N LYS A 360 -70.58 2.00 17.80
CA LYS A 360 -69.59 1.08 18.39
C LYS A 360 -68.33 0.96 17.52
N LEU A 361 -68.47 0.85 16.20
CA LEU A 361 -67.33 0.79 15.27
C LEU A 361 -66.48 2.07 15.31
N ARG A 362 -67.12 3.26 15.28
CA ARG A 362 -66.43 4.56 15.42
C ARG A 362 -65.74 4.72 16.79
N ALA A 363 -66.33 4.19 17.87
CA ALA A 363 -65.69 4.17 19.18
C ALA A 363 -64.48 3.23 19.26
N VAL A 364 -64.51 2.10 18.54
CA VAL A 364 -63.38 1.17 18.42
C VAL A 364 -62.24 1.76 17.60
N SER A 365 -62.52 2.40 16.45
CA SER A 365 -61.47 3.04 15.64
C SER A 365 -60.79 4.20 16.41
N ALA A 366 -61.56 5.06 17.09
CA ALA A 366 -61.01 6.12 17.95
C ALA A 366 -60.17 5.57 19.11
N ARG A 367 -60.53 4.41 19.68
CA ARG A 367 -59.72 3.72 20.70
C ARG A 367 -58.42 3.19 20.11
N ILE A 368 -58.44 2.55 18.94
CA ILE A 368 -57.23 2.06 18.25
C ILE A 368 -56.31 3.22 17.92
N GLU A 369 -56.84 4.33 17.39
CA GLU A 369 -56.08 5.54 17.06
C GLU A 369 -55.42 6.18 18.31
N LYS A 370 -56.13 6.21 19.45
CA LYS A 370 -55.54 6.63 20.74
C LYS A 370 -54.44 5.68 21.23
N GLN A 371 -54.58 4.37 20.99
CA GLN A 371 -53.56 3.39 21.35
C GLN A 371 -52.34 3.43 20.41
N LEU A 372 -52.52 3.71 19.11
CA LEU A 372 -51.42 3.92 18.15
C LEU A 372 -50.59 5.14 18.53
N ARG A 373 -51.21 6.32 18.67
CA ARG A 373 -50.50 7.53 19.15
C ARG A 373 -49.78 7.29 20.47
N GLY A 374 -50.44 6.66 21.44
CA GLY A 374 -49.83 6.32 22.74
C GLY A 374 -48.71 5.24 22.71
N LEU A 375 -48.48 4.58 21.58
CA LEU A 375 -47.32 3.71 21.33
C LEU A 375 -46.24 4.47 20.54
N GLU A 376 -46.62 5.32 19.59
CA GLU A 376 -45.75 6.22 18.83
C GLU A 376 -45.07 7.25 19.76
N ASP A 377 -45.83 7.90 20.65
CA ASP A 377 -45.34 8.76 21.73
C ASP A 377 -44.28 8.07 22.59
N LYS A 378 -44.49 6.78 22.91
CA LYS A 378 -43.55 6.00 23.73
C LYS A 378 -42.30 5.63 22.95
N LYS A 379 -42.45 5.25 21.68
CA LYS A 379 -41.32 4.98 20.77
C LYS A 379 -40.47 6.24 20.59
N GLN A 380 -41.10 7.40 20.45
CA GLN A 380 -40.42 8.67 20.31
C GLN A 380 -39.69 9.06 21.60
N ARG A 381 -40.34 9.01 22.77
CA ARG A 381 -39.66 9.26 24.06
C ARG A 381 -38.44 8.38 24.32
N ILE A 382 -38.45 7.12 23.86
CA ILE A 382 -37.28 6.23 23.98
C ILE A 382 -36.19 6.64 22.97
N LYS A 383 -36.55 7.08 21.76
CA LYS A 383 -35.58 7.68 20.81
C LYS A 383 -34.98 8.99 21.32
N ASP A 384 -35.79 9.87 21.91
CA ASP A 384 -35.33 11.15 22.46
C ASP A 384 -34.38 10.90 23.64
N SER A 385 -34.77 10.03 24.57
CA SER A 385 -33.89 9.58 25.66
C SER A 385 -32.60 8.92 25.15
N LEU A 386 -32.64 8.16 24.06
CA LEU A 386 -31.44 7.57 23.45
C LEU A 386 -30.52 8.65 22.85
N ARG A 387 -31.08 9.71 22.25
CA ARG A 387 -30.32 10.87 21.78
C ARG A 387 -29.67 11.62 22.95
N ASP A 388 -30.41 11.86 24.02
CA ASP A 388 -29.88 12.54 25.21
C ASP A 388 -28.77 11.72 25.89
N TYR A 389 -28.86 10.37 25.87
CA TYR A 389 -27.75 9.51 26.30
C TYR A 389 -26.59 9.48 25.29
N SER A 390 -26.83 9.59 23.98
CA SER A 390 -25.76 9.55 22.96
C SER A 390 -24.82 10.75 23.05
N LYS A 391 -25.31 11.89 23.57
CA LYS A 391 -24.52 13.10 23.88
C LYS A 391 -23.51 12.93 25.03
N PHE A 392 -23.71 11.92 25.86
CA PHE A 392 -22.88 11.68 27.03
C PHE A 392 -21.48 11.22 26.59
N LEU A 393 -20.44 11.96 27.00
CA LEU A 393 -19.05 11.82 26.54
C LEU A 393 -18.81 12.11 25.03
N THR A 394 -19.75 12.78 24.35
CA THR A 394 -19.62 13.17 22.93
C THR A 394 -19.90 14.66 22.67
N GLU A 395 -20.56 15.35 23.60
CA GLU A 395 -20.67 16.82 23.69
C GLU A 395 -20.00 17.29 24.99
N ALA A 396 -19.37 18.48 25.00
CA ALA A 396 -18.83 19.07 26.22
C ALA A 396 -19.96 19.62 27.11
N THR A 397 -20.12 19.06 28.32
CA THR A 397 -21.14 19.48 29.28
C THR A 397 -20.52 20.26 30.43
N PRO A 398 -21.19 21.29 31.01
CA PRO A 398 -20.57 22.16 32.02
C PRO A 398 -20.29 21.47 33.36
N ASP A 399 -20.87 20.29 33.64
CA ASP A 399 -20.55 19.47 34.81
C ASP A 399 -19.40 18.47 34.54
N ALA A 400 -19.07 18.20 33.27
CA ALA A 400 -18.01 17.29 32.85
C ALA A 400 -17.55 17.60 31.41
N GLU A 401 -16.38 18.22 31.27
CA GLU A 401 -15.68 18.36 29.99
C GLU A 401 -14.92 17.06 29.67
N PRO A 402 -15.07 16.46 28.47
CA PRO A 402 -14.25 15.34 28.05
C PRO A 402 -12.80 15.78 27.81
N HIS A 403 -11.83 14.91 28.11
CA HIS A 403 -10.41 15.28 28.17
C HIS A 403 -9.72 15.20 26.79
N HIS A 404 -10.18 14.30 25.92
CA HIS A 404 -9.53 13.95 24.65
C HIS A 404 -10.21 14.70 23.50
N ARG A 405 -10.03 16.03 23.48
CA ARG A 405 -10.62 16.94 22.50
C ARG A 405 -9.79 17.05 21.22
N TYR A 406 -10.37 16.56 20.14
CA TYR A 406 -9.88 16.71 18.77
C TYR A 406 -10.69 17.74 17.99
N THR A 407 -10.05 18.44 17.05
CA THR A 407 -10.72 19.29 16.06
C THR A 407 -10.43 18.81 14.65
N LEU A 408 -11.42 18.87 13.77
CA LEU A 408 -11.26 18.56 12.35
C LEU A 408 -10.28 19.56 11.70
N ARG A 409 -9.25 19.05 11.01
CA ARG A 409 -8.20 19.86 10.34
C ARG A 409 -8.25 19.75 8.83
N GLY A 410 -8.82 18.68 8.29
CA GLY A 410 -9.02 18.53 6.86
C GLY A 410 -9.94 17.38 6.48
N VAL A 411 -10.45 17.46 5.25
CA VAL A 411 -11.37 16.51 4.63
C VAL A 411 -10.98 16.32 3.17
N CYS A 412 -10.77 15.08 2.73
CA CYS A 412 -10.75 14.75 1.29
C CYS A 412 -12.09 14.11 0.95
N THR A 413 -12.87 14.70 0.03
CA THR A 413 -14.17 14.17 -0.39
C THR A 413 -14.03 13.31 -1.63
N GLU A 414 -13.92 13.94 -2.81
CA GLU A 414 -13.58 13.25 -4.04
C GLU A 414 -12.05 13.19 -4.23
N PRO A 415 -11.52 12.24 -5.04
CA PRO A 415 -10.08 12.08 -5.30
C PRO A 415 -9.30 13.39 -5.48
N HIS A 416 -9.90 14.31 -6.22
CA HIS A 416 -9.29 15.56 -6.65
C HIS A 416 -9.73 16.78 -5.83
N VAL A 417 -10.43 16.60 -4.70
CA VAL A 417 -10.98 17.68 -3.86
C VAL A 417 -10.49 17.52 -2.42
N THR A 418 -9.75 18.53 -1.93
CA THR A 418 -9.23 18.56 -0.55
C THR A 418 -9.64 19.86 0.14
N TYR A 419 -10.18 19.75 1.34
CA TYR A 419 -10.50 20.85 2.24
C TYR A 419 -9.49 20.87 3.40
N VAL A 420 -8.91 22.03 3.71
CA VAL A 420 -7.85 22.19 4.72
C VAL A 420 -8.12 23.40 5.60
N LEU A 421 -7.93 23.26 6.91
CA LEU A 421 -8.06 24.33 7.90
C LEU A 421 -6.71 24.98 8.19
N GLU A 422 -6.28 25.89 7.33
CA GLU A 422 -4.99 26.57 7.48
C GLU A 422 -5.02 27.62 8.60
N ARG A 423 -3.86 27.94 9.19
CA ARG A 423 -3.70 29.08 10.10
C ARG A 423 -3.46 30.36 9.29
N ARG A 424 -4.10 31.47 9.67
CA ARG A 424 -3.97 32.75 8.98
C ARG A 424 -2.59 33.37 9.25
N ASP A 425 -1.75 33.46 8.22
CA ASP A 425 -0.39 34.02 8.36
C ASP A 425 -0.45 35.51 8.78
N GLN A 426 0.15 35.82 9.93
CA GLN A 426 0.10 37.13 10.57
C GLN A 426 0.98 38.19 9.86
N ARG A 427 1.67 37.82 8.78
CA ARG A 427 2.54 38.69 7.99
C ARG A 427 1.79 39.59 7.01
N VAL A 428 0.57 39.23 6.61
CA VAL A 428 -0.25 40.02 5.67
C VAL A 428 -1.07 41.05 6.45
N PRO A 429 -0.96 42.36 6.16
CA PRO A 429 -1.76 43.38 6.84
C PRO A 429 -3.26 43.25 6.48
N PRO A 430 -4.18 43.47 7.44
CA PRO A 430 -5.61 43.24 7.22
C PRO A 430 -6.19 44.18 6.17
N ASN A 431 -6.67 43.60 5.06
CA ASN A 431 -7.14 44.35 3.90
C ASN A 431 -8.60 44.84 4.07
N ASN A 432 -8.79 45.84 4.95
CA ASN A 432 -10.03 46.58 5.24
C ASN A 432 -11.26 45.79 5.75
N GLU A 433 -11.20 44.48 5.89
CA GLU A 433 -12.23 43.71 6.61
C GLU A 433 -12.08 43.87 8.14
N PRO A 434 -13.19 43.83 8.90
CA PRO A 434 -13.13 43.89 10.36
C PRO A 434 -12.42 42.66 10.93
N PRO A 435 -11.69 42.77 12.05
CA PRO A 435 -11.01 41.64 12.67
C PRO A 435 -12.03 40.66 13.27
N THR A 436 -12.43 39.65 12.51
CA THR A 436 -13.06 38.44 13.05
C THR A 436 -12.06 37.67 13.90
N THR A 437 -12.54 36.99 14.94
CA THR A 437 -11.71 36.40 16.01
C THR A 437 -11.10 35.04 15.60
N GLU A 438 -10.89 34.83 14.30
CA GLU A 438 -10.66 33.52 13.69
C GLU A 438 -9.21 33.43 13.20
N GLU A 439 -8.37 32.75 13.99
CA GLU A 439 -6.96 32.47 13.65
C GLU A 439 -6.79 31.45 12.52
N TYR A 440 -7.87 30.81 12.08
CA TYR A 440 -7.86 29.74 11.07
C TYR A 440 -8.87 30.02 9.95
N GLN A 441 -8.54 29.58 8.74
CA GLN A 441 -9.34 29.73 7.53
C GLN A 441 -9.48 28.37 6.83
N TRP A 442 -10.72 27.99 6.52
CA TRP A 442 -10.98 26.85 5.64
C TRP A 442 -10.69 27.23 4.18
N TRP A 443 -9.90 26.39 3.50
CA TRP A 443 -9.65 26.41 2.07
C TRP A 443 -10.18 25.14 1.41
N ARG A 444 -10.58 25.25 0.14
CA ARG A 444 -10.87 24.14 -0.77
C ARG A 444 -9.93 24.22 -1.96
N PHE A 445 -9.22 23.14 -2.23
CA PHE A 445 -8.49 22.88 -3.46
C PHE A 445 -9.28 21.90 -4.32
N SER A 446 -9.36 22.13 -5.64
CA SER A 446 -9.71 21.08 -6.59
C SER A 446 -8.80 21.08 -7.81
N PHE A 447 -8.52 19.89 -8.35
CA PHE A 447 -7.58 19.66 -9.45
C PHE A 447 -8.25 18.85 -10.58
N SER A 448 -8.86 19.54 -11.56
CA SER A 448 -9.65 18.92 -12.62
C SER A 448 -9.57 19.68 -13.96
N THR A 449 -10.12 19.09 -15.02
CA THR A 449 -10.29 19.76 -16.32
C THR A 449 -11.35 20.86 -16.26
N GLU A 450 -12.33 20.77 -15.35
CA GLU A 450 -13.31 21.84 -15.11
C GLU A 450 -12.66 23.05 -14.39
N ASP A 451 -11.77 22.79 -13.43
CA ASP A 451 -11.00 23.82 -12.73
C ASP A 451 -10.12 24.65 -13.68
N ALA A 452 -9.54 24.03 -14.71
CA ALA A 452 -8.80 24.73 -15.76
C ALA A 452 -9.66 25.77 -16.49
N ALA A 453 -10.91 25.41 -16.81
CA ALA A 453 -11.85 26.32 -17.47
C ALA A 453 -12.27 27.47 -16.54
N ILE A 454 -12.37 27.23 -15.23
CA ILE A 454 -12.68 28.27 -14.23
C ILE A 454 -11.54 29.29 -14.15
N ARG A 455 -10.27 28.87 -13.96
CA ARG A 455 -9.15 29.82 -13.90
C ARG A 455 -8.91 30.57 -15.22
N LYS A 456 -9.12 29.93 -16.38
CA LYS A 456 -9.04 30.62 -17.68
C LYS A 456 -10.17 31.66 -17.86
N ALA A 457 -11.35 31.44 -17.27
CA ALA A 457 -12.40 32.46 -17.22
C ALA A 457 -12.07 33.61 -16.26
N GLU A 458 -11.47 33.34 -15.10
CA GLU A 458 -10.96 34.38 -14.17
C GLU A 458 -9.88 35.25 -14.82
N SER A 459 -8.88 34.65 -15.46
CA SER A 459 -7.71 35.37 -15.99
C SER A 459 -8.01 36.18 -17.26
N GLN A 460 -8.95 35.73 -18.10
CA GLN A 460 -9.29 36.40 -19.36
C GLN A 460 -10.56 37.26 -19.31
N GLY A 461 -11.35 37.19 -18.24
CA GLY A 461 -12.55 38.02 -18.05
C GLY A 461 -13.62 37.86 -19.17
N ARG A 462 -13.62 36.72 -19.87
CA ARG A 462 -14.47 36.45 -21.03
C ARG A 462 -15.40 35.26 -20.80
N VAL A 463 -16.59 35.34 -21.39
CA VAL A 463 -17.56 34.25 -21.41
C VAL A 463 -17.06 33.10 -22.29
N LYS A 464 -17.30 31.88 -21.81
CA LYS A 464 -16.96 30.57 -22.42
C LYS A 464 -17.07 30.54 -23.95
N CYS A 465 -15.98 30.16 -24.61
CA CYS A 465 -15.92 29.81 -26.03
C CYS A 465 -15.81 28.29 -26.18
N ASP A 466 -16.67 27.65 -26.98
CA ASP A 466 -16.70 26.19 -27.17
C ASP A 466 -15.60 25.66 -28.14
N SER A 467 -14.55 26.43 -28.43
CA SER A 467 -13.49 26.06 -29.37
C SER A 467 -12.33 25.27 -28.75
N ASP A 468 -12.10 25.41 -27.44
CA ASP A 468 -10.83 25.06 -26.80
C ASP A 468 -10.96 23.79 -25.95
N GLN A 469 -11.59 22.74 -26.49
CA GLN A 469 -11.55 21.40 -25.90
C GLN A 469 -10.14 20.82 -26.03
N THR A 470 -9.33 21.08 -25.02
CA THR A 470 -8.01 20.49 -24.78
C THR A 470 -8.02 19.91 -23.37
N ASP A 471 -7.50 18.70 -23.20
CA ASP A 471 -7.55 17.95 -21.92
C ASP A 471 -6.51 18.45 -20.90
N ILE A 472 -6.35 19.78 -20.80
CA ILE A 472 -5.46 20.44 -19.86
C ILE A 472 -6.12 20.45 -18.48
N ILE A 473 -5.49 19.79 -17.52
CA ILE A 473 -5.93 19.78 -16.12
C ILE A 473 -5.45 21.07 -15.45
N GLY A 474 -6.27 21.64 -14.55
CA GLY A 474 -5.97 22.87 -13.83
C GLY A 474 -6.38 22.79 -12.37
N TYR A 475 -6.24 23.88 -11.63
CA TYR A 475 -6.63 23.93 -10.23
C TYR A 475 -7.44 25.17 -9.88
N THR A 476 -8.34 25.03 -8.91
CA THR A 476 -8.87 26.15 -8.14
C THR A 476 -8.48 26.01 -6.67
N ALA A 477 -8.22 27.15 -6.03
CA ALA A 477 -7.99 27.28 -4.61
C ALA A 477 -8.90 28.42 -4.13
N ARG A 478 -9.82 28.14 -3.19
CA ARG A 478 -10.78 29.13 -2.70
C ARG A 478 -10.97 29.02 -1.19
N ARG A 479 -11.28 30.15 -0.55
CA ARG A 479 -11.74 30.17 0.85
C ARG A 479 -13.19 29.68 0.92
N VAL A 480 -13.53 28.95 1.98
CA VAL A 480 -14.82 28.26 2.18
C VAL A 480 -15.26 28.39 3.64
N ASP A 481 -16.57 28.31 3.90
CA ASP A 481 -17.13 28.29 5.26
C ASP A 481 -17.16 26.85 5.83
N GLU A 482 -16.96 26.68 7.13
CA GLU A 482 -17.00 25.37 7.82
C GLU A 482 -18.31 24.58 7.51
N ALA A 483 -19.45 25.27 7.44
CA ALA A 483 -20.74 24.66 7.13
C ALA A 483 -20.84 24.11 5.69
N GLU A 484 -20.06 24.62 4.75
CA GLU A 484 -19.94 24.04 3.40
C GLU A 484 -19.05 22.78 3.43
N VAL A 485 -17.94 22.79 4.18
CA VAL A 485 -17.06 21.63 4.35
C VAL A 485 -17.79 20.45 5.00
N LEU A 486 -18.59 20.70 6.04
CA LEU A 486 -19.37 19.65 6.73
C LEU A 486 -20.53 19.11 5.86
N ARG A 487 -21.08 19.92 4.94
CA ARG A 487 -22.04 19.44 3.93
C ARG A 487 -21.34 18.62 2.85
N ALA A 488 -20.20 19.09 2.36
CA ALA A 488 -19.37 18.40 1.38
C ALA A 488 -19.00 16.99 1.86
N ALA A 489 -18.51 16.87 3.09
CA ALA A 489 -18.17 15.61 3.76
C ALA A 489 -19.34 14.60 3.87
N ARG A 490 -20.59 15.06 3.73
CA ARG A 490 -21.80 14.23 3.82
C ARG A 490 -22.38 13.87 2.45
N GLU A 491 -22.28 14.76 1.48
CA GLU A 491 -23.02 14.71 0.20
C GLU A 491 -22.14 14.46 -1.04
N GLU A 492 -20.85 14.83 -1.02
CA GLU A 492 -20.01 14.83 -2.23
C GLU A 492 -19.51 13.45 -2.67
N SER A 493 -19.32 12.46 -1.79
CA SER A 493 -18.64 11.21 -2.16
C SER A 493 -19.20 9.95 -1.47
N SER A 494 -18.74 8.78 -1.92
CA SER A 494 -18.94 7.47 -1.26
C SER A 494 -17.81 7.10 -0.30
N GLN A 495 -16.67 7.80 -0.39
CA GLN A 495 -15.49 7.61 0.44
C GLN A 495 -14.99 8.99 0.90
N VAL A 496 -14.65 9.16 2.18
CA VAL A 496 -14.17 10.44 2.75
C VAL A 496 -13.01 10.17 3.70
N LEU A 497 -11.90 10.87 3.50
CA LEU A 497 -10.80 10.91 4.46
C LEU A 497 -11.00 12.11 5.40
N LEU A 498 -11.00 11.86 6.71
CA LEU A 498 -11.09 12.86 7.76
C LEU A 498 -9.78 12.88 8.56
N VAL A 499 -9.22 14.05 8.79
CA VAL A 499 -8.05 14.22 9.67
C VAL A 499 -8.41 15.12 10.85
N TYR A 500 -8.20 14.59 12.05
CA TYR A 500 -8.45 15.26 13.31
C TYR A 500 -7.14 15.45 14.07
N ALA A 501 -6.92 16.63 14.65
CA ALA A 501 -5.76 16.88 15.52
C ALA A 501 -6.21 17.13 16.96
N ASN A 502 -5.47 16.57 17.91
CA ASN A 502 -5.63 16.86 19.33
C ASN A 502 -5.21 18.31 19.64
N THR A 503 -5.69 18.82 20.77
CA THR A 503 -5.37 20.15 21.29
C THR A 503 -3.86 20.35 21.54
N ASN A 504 -3.08 19.30 21.81
CA ASN A 504 -1.62 19.38 21.92
C ASN A 504 -0.96 19.65 20.56
N ALA A 505 -1.33 18.87 19.54
CA ALA A 505 -0.79 18.96 18.18
C ALA A 505 -0.95 20.34 17.52
N ILE A 506 -1.97 21.09 17.95
CA ILE A 506 -2.31 22.46 17.49
C ILE A 506 -1.55 23.54 18.27
N ARG A 507 -1.13 23.26 19.51
CA ARG A 507 -0.42 24.21 20.40
C ARG A 507 1.09 24.28 20.16
N MET A 508 1.66 23.32 19.43
CA MET A 508 3.08 23.34 19.09
C MET A 508 3.41 24.56 18.19
N GLN A 509 4.59 25.14 18.38
CA GLN A 509 5.05 26.27 17.57
C GLN A 509 5.67 25.75 16.27
N GLU A 510 5.30 26.37 15.14
CA GLU A 510 5.85 26.07 13.82
C GLU A 510 7.27 26.66 13.71
N GLU A 511 8.29 25.81 13.60
CA GLU A 511 9.66 26.25 13.33
C GLU A 511 9.94 26.18 11.82
N THR A 512 10.74 27.12 11.28
CA THR A 512 11.20 27.04 9.89
C THR A 512 11.93 25.72 9.62
N ALA A 513 11.71 25.12 8.44
CA ALA A 513 12.34 23.86 8.06
C ALA A 513 13.89 23.92 8.09
N PRO A 514 14.59 22.77 8.23
CA PRO A 514 16.05 22.70 8.15
C PRO A 514 16.66 23.41 6.94
N VAL A 515 17.83 24.04 7.13
CA VAL A 515 18.49 24.87 6.10
C VAL A 515 18.85 24.07 4.83
N GLN A 516 19.07 22.77 4.94
CA GLN A 516 19.31 21.88 3.81
C GLN A 516 18.06 21.69 2.94
N LEU A 517 16.88 21.61 3.55
CA LEU A 517 15.59 21.56 2.86
C LEU A 517 15.19 22.93 2.28
N GLN A 518 15.47 24.02 2.99
CA GLN A 518 15.29 25.38 2.43
C GLN A 518 16.10 25.59 1.14
N LYS A 519 17.34 25.07 1.09
CA LYS A 519 18.18 25.11 -0.12
C LYS A 519 17.64 24.25 -1.27
N PHE A 520 17.00 23.12 -0.96
CA PHE A 520 16.35 22.26 -1.95
C PHE A 520 15.19 23.01 -2.63
N VAL A 521 14.29 23.60 -1.84
CA VAL A 521 13.12 24.33 -2.36
C VAL A 521 13.51 25.65 -3.03
N ALA A 522 14.52 26.35 -2.52
CA ALA A 522 15.07 27.52 -3.20
C ALA A 522 15.60 27.17 -4.60
N ARG A 523 16.19 25.99 -4.78
CA ARG A 523 16.67 25.52 -6.09
C ARG A 523 15.54 25.11 -7.04
N ASP A 524 14.45 24.53 -6.53
CA ASP A 524 13.25 24.30 -7.35
C ASP A 524 12.60 25.63 -7.79
N ASN A 525 12.52 26.61 -6.89
CA ASN A 525 12.07 27.97 -7.19
C ASN A 525 12.96 28.63 -8.27
N GLU A 526 14.30 28.55 -8.17
CA GLU A 526 15.23 29.01 -9.21
C GLU A 526 14.95 28.36 -10.58
N THR A 527 14.66 27.05 -10.61
CA THR A 527 14.29 26.36 -11.87
C THR A 527 12.90 26.75 -12.38
N PHE A 528 11.93 27.03 -11.51
CA PHE A 528 10.59 27.49 -11.91
C PHE A 528 10.61 28.94 -12.41
N GLU A 529 11.41 29.82 -11.80
CA GLU A 529 11.63 31.18 -12.32
C GLU A 529 12.30 31.17 -13.70
N SER A 530 13.17 30.18 -13.96
CA SER A 530 13.75 29.95 -15.29
C SER A 530 12.70 29.43 -16.28
N GLU A 531 11.88 28.44 -15.87
CA GLU A 531 10.76 27.87 -16.64
C GLU A 531 9.72 28.93 -17.03
N LEU A 532 9.45 29.89 -16.13
CA LEU A 532 8.59 31.05 -16.38
C LEU A 532 9.21 32.03 -17.39
N GLN A 533 10.51 32.33 -17.29
CA GLN A 533 11.21 33.21 -18.23
C GLN A 533 11.23 32.65 -19.64
N ASP A 534 11.52 31.34 -19.80
CA ASP A 534 11.47 30.67 -21.11
C ASP A 534 10.06 30.69 -21.72
N ALA A 535 9.01 30.54 -20.89
CA ALA A 535 7.62 30.66 -21.34
C ALA A 535 7.24 32.09 -21.74
N GLU A 536 7.66 33.10 -20.99
CA GLU A 536 7.45 34.52 -21.35
C GLU A 536 8.14 34.86 -22.68
N VAL A 537 9.37 34.38 -22.90
CA VAL A 537 10.10 34.57 -24.17
C VAL A 537 9.40 33.85 -25.33
N ALA A 538 8.88 32.64 -25.12
CA ALA A 538 8.13 31.88 -26.13
C ALA A 538 6.80 32.55 -26.54
N HIS A 539 6.21 33.38 -25.66
CA HIS A 539 4.98 34.12 -25.96
C HIS A 539 5.19 35.43 -26.75
N ILE A 540 6.43 35.87 -27.00
CA ILE A 540 6.70 37.07 -27.81
C ILE A 540 6.65 36.71 -29.31
N PRO A 541 5.67 37.22 -30.10
CA PRO A 541 5.60 36.92 -31.52
C PRO A 541 6.75 37.60 -32.29
N PRO A 542 7.46 36.89 -33.20
CA PRO A 542 8.64 37.42 -33.88
C PRO A 542 8.29 38.34 -35.06
N ASP A 543 7.63 39.48 -34.79
CA ASP A 543 7.24 40.43 -35.85
C ASP A 543 7.09 41.89 -35.36
N THR A 544 8.13 42.48 -34.74
CA THR A 544 8.19 43.95 -34.51
C THR A 544 9.61 44.55 -34.50
N GLN A 545 10.48 44.16 -35.44
CA GLN A 545 11.77 44.86 -35.66
C GLN A 545 12.01 45.25 -37.13
N HIS A 546 11.30 46.26 -37.61
CA HIS A 546 11.74 47.01 -38.80
C HIS A 546 11.51 48.53 -38.68
N HIS A 547 12.62 49.25 -38.80
CA HIS A 547 12.75 50.67 -39.17
C HIS A 547 12.26 51.77 -38.21
N THR A 548 13.21 52.31 -37.44
CA THR A 548 13.52 53.75 -37.58
C THR A 548 14.95 53.89 -38.13
N ASN A 549 15.21 54.88 -38.98
CA ASN A 549 16.49 54.98 -39.72
C ASN A 549 16.81 56.44 -40.10
N THR A 550 17.65 57.11 -39.30
CA THR A 550 18.31 58.41 -39.56
C THR A 550 19.20 58.73 -38.34
N LEU A 551 20.36 59.38 -38.41
CA LEU A 551 21.14 60.00 -39.50
C LEU A 551 22.63 60.11 -39.07
N TRP A 552 23.52 60.47 -40.01
CA TRP A 552 24.93 60.95 -39.86
C TRP A 552 26.09 59.98 -40.14
N GLN A 553 27.15 60.56 -40.71
CA GLN A 553 28.45 60.03 -41.20
C GLN A 553 29.58 60.94 -40.64
N PRO A 554 30.89 60.75 -40.94
CA PRO A 554 31.67 59.56 -41.35
C PRO A 554 32.98 59.33 -40.52
N SER A 555 33.65 58.18 -40.76
CA SER A 555 35.10 57.91 -40.91
C SER A 555 36.19 58.87 -40.33
N PRO A 556 37.35 58.36 -39.81
CA PRO A 556 38.13 57.31 -40.50
C PRO A 556 38.82 56.20 -39.67
N ASN A 557 39.35 55.24 -40.43
CA ASN A 557 40.12 54.04 -40.07
C ASN A 557 41.62 54.39 -39.80
N PRO A 558 42.51 53.49 -39.30
CA PRO A 558 42.79 52.18 -39.95
C PRO A 558 43.15 50.95 -39.08
N GLU A 559 43.06 49.79 -39.73
CA GLU A 559 43.89 48.57 -39.60
C GLU A 559 44.03 47.86 -38.23
N GLN A 560 43.35 46.72 -38.11
CA GLN A 560 44.03 45.41 -38.19
C GLN A 560 43.07 44.30 -38.65
N GLN A 561 43.61 43.11 -38.94
CA GLN A 561 42.99 42.10 -39.80
C GLN A 561 42.25 40.97 -39.05
N GLN A 562 41.18 40.48 -39.70
CA GLN A 562 40.83 39.08 -39.99
C GLN A 562 41.55 37.95 -39.20
N SER A 563 40.90 36.84 -38.81
CA SER A 563 39.51 36.41 -39.05
C SER A 563 39.12 35.24 -38.12
N THR A 564 37.82 35.07 -37.88
CA THR A 564 37.23 33.87 -37.24
C THR A 564 37.45 32.60 -38.06
N GLN A 565 37.77 31.47 -37.42
CA GLN A 565 37.64 30.15 -38.03
C GLN A 565 37.31 29.09 -36.98
N ASN A 566 36.43 28.14 -37.35
CA ASN A 566 35.94 27.08 -36.46
C ASN A 566 37.04 26.06 -36.16
N VAL A 567 37.08 25.57 -34.93
CA VAL A 567 37.89 24.40 -34.55
C VAL A 567 36.97 23.19 -34.43
N ASN A 568 36.81 22.44 -35.52
CA ASN A 568 36.34 21.06 -35.43
C ASN A 568 37.47 20.23 -34.81
N VAL A 569 37.14 19.38 -33.83
CA VAL A 569 38.12 18.53 -33.13
C VAL A 569 37.98 17.08 -33.62
N PHE A 570 39.10 16.35 -33.67
CA PHE A 570 39.21 14.94 -34.01
C PHE A 570 38.98 14.55 -35.49
N ASP A 571 39.91 14.99 -36.34
CA ASP A 571 40.34 14.22 -37.49
C ASP A 571 41.59 13.40 -37.08
N TYR A 572 41.55 12.07 -37.15
CA TYR A 572 42.68 11.19 -36.84
C TYR A 572 42.93 10.22 -38.00
N GLN A 573 43.80 10.61 -38.93
CA GLN A 573 44.26 9.74 -40.01
C GLN A 573 45.50 8.94 -39.58
N VAL A 574 45.51 7.65 -39.93
CA VAL A 574 46.59 6.70 -39.60
C VAL A 574 47.70 6.74 -40.67
N PRO A 575 48.96 7.02 -40.31
CA PRO A 575 50.11 6.79 -41.19
C PRO A 575 50.52 5.31 -41.16
N SER A 576 51.07 4.79 -42.27
CA SER A 576 51.57 3.41 -42.38
C SER A 576 52.99 3.35 -42.97
N PHE A 577 53.66 2.20 -42.80
CA PHE A 577 55.07 1.89 -43.17
C PHE A 577 56.14 2.64 -42.34
N SER A 578 57.31 2.06 -42.00
CA SER A 578 57.97 0.82 -42.46
C SER A 578 58.85 0.17 -41.36
N GLU A 579 59.43 -1.01 -41.65
CA GLU A 579 60.33 -1.76 -40.76
C GLU A 579 61.72 -1.13 -40.56
N THR A 580 62.33 -1.32 -39.39
CA THR A 580 63.81 -1.51 -39.25
C THR A 580 64.16 -2.21 -37.93
N GLN A 581 65.39 -2.71 -37.80
CA GLN A 581 65.83 -3.64 -36.74
C GLN A 581 66.51 -2.92 -35.53
N GLY A 582 66.65 -3.62 -34.39
CA GLY A 582 67.24 -3.11 -33.13
C GLY A 582 68.79 -3.04 -33.10
N PRO A 583 69.50 -3.21 -31.94
CA PRO A 583 69.04 -3.81 -30.68
C PRO A 583 69.45 -3.13 -29.34
N GLY A 584 68.74 -3.55 -28.27
CA GLY A 584 69.10 -3.71 -26.85
C GLY A 584 70.27 -3.00 -26.13
N GLN A 585 69.92 -2.37 -25.01
CA GLN A 585 70.63 -2.27 -23.70
C GLN A 585 69.58 -1.85 -22.63
N GLU A 586 69.74 -1.94 -21.32
CA GLU A 586 70.48 -2.81 -20.38
C GLU A 586 70.02 -2.38 -18.96
N MET A 587 70.01 -3.26 -17.95
CA MET A 587 69.52 -2.91 -16.60
C MET A 587 70.54 -2.09 -15.80
N GLN A 588 70.07 -1.17 -14.95
CA GLN A 588 70.86 -0.75 -13.79
C GLN A 588 69.99 -0.32 -12.60
N GLU A 589 70.11 -1.07 -11.50
CA GLU A 589 69.61 -0.67 -10.18
C GLU A 589 70.47 0.46 -9.58
N VAL A 590 69.90 1.26 -8.68
CA VAL A 590 70.68 2.11 -7.75
C VAL A 590 70.28 1.77 -6.32
N ASN A 591 70.97 0.78 -5.75
CA ASN A 591 70.84 0.41 -4.34
C ASN A 591 71.66 1.37 -3.44
N GLY A 592 71.02 1.98 -2.44
CA GLY A 592 71.64 2.95 -1.51
C GLY A 592 71.29 2.70 -0.04
N ARG A 593 72.21 2.05 0.70
CA ARG A 593 72.11 1.67 2.12
C ARG A 593 73.53 1.51 2.71
N PRO A 594 73.74 1.37 4.04
CA PRO A 594 72.97 1.85 5.21
C PRO A 594 73.93 2.59 6.20
N LEU A 595 73.60 2.67 7.50
CA LEU A 595 74.44 2.17 8.64
C LEU A 595 73.87 2.56 10.03
N LEU A 596 73.64 1.56 10.90
CA LEU A 596 73.71 1.58 12.40
C LEU A 596 72.83 2.60 13.19
N SER A 597 72.30 2.35 14.40
CA SER A 597 72.09 1.18 15.29
C SER A 597 71.03 1.61 16.36
N ARG A 598 70.33 0.79 17.16
CA ARG A 598 70.79 -0.22 18.13
C ARG A 598 69.58 -0.99 18.74
N SER A 599 69.82 -2.21 19.23
CA SER A 599 69.22 -2.91 20.40
C SER A 599 68.30 -2.13 21.37
N SER A 600 67.31 -2.65 22.11
CA SER A 600 66.75 -4.02 22.40
C SER A 600 65.62 -3.82 23.47
N THR A 601 64.81 -4.73 24.08
CA THR A 601 64.46 -6.20 24.16
C THR A 601 63.19 -6.29 25.07
N ALA A 602 62.40 -7.35 25.27
CA ALA A 602 62.21 -8.73 24.76
C ALA A 602 60.80 -9.26 25.18
N GLY A 603 60.41 -10.48 24.78
CA GLY A 603 59.36 -11.31 25.41
C GLY A 603 59.95 -12.44 26.29
N PRO A 604 59.35 -13.65 26.44
CA PRO A 604 58.08 -14.14 25.84
C PRO A 604 57.16 -15.05 26.73
N VAL A 605 55.96 -15.40 26.20
CA VAL A 605 55.21 -16.71 26.27
C VAL A 605 54.94 -17.46 27.60
N GLN A 606 53.62 -17.65 27.90
CA GLN A 606 52.80 -18.84 28.32
C GLN A 606 53.42 -20.10 29.02
N PRO A 607 52.62 -21.15 29.42
CA PRO A 607 51.62 -21.23 30.51
C PRO A 607 51.79 -22.52 31.39
N THR A 608 50.96 -22.76 32.42
CA THR A 608 50.23 -24.05 32.69
C THR A 608 49.41 -24.10 34.00
N LEU A 609 48.26 -24.79 33.88
CA LEU A 609 47.42 -25.64 34.76
C LEU A 609 47.69 -25.90 36.28
N ASP A 610 46.63 -26.46 36.89
CA ASP A 610 46.50 -27.17 38.18
C ASP A 610 46.57 -26.34 39.49
N ALA A 611 45.93 -26.71 40.61
CA ALA A 611 44.69 -27.46 40.91
C ALA A 611 44.42 -27.37 42.45
N ASP A 612 43.16 -27.45 42.90
CA ASP A 612 42.66 -27.68 44.28
C ASP A 612 43.30 -26.97 45.51
N MET A 613 42.46 -26.40 46.40
CA MET A 613 42.08 -27.09 47.67
C MET A 613 41.30 -26.21 48.70
N TRP A 614 39.99 -26.49 48.83
CA TRP A 614 39.12 -26.55 50.03
C TRP A 614 39.12 -25.48 51.17
N ASP A 615 37.88 -25.09 51.55
CA ASP A 615 37.38 -24.70 52.90
C ASP A 615 38.02 -23.51 53.67
N ALA A 616 37.29 -22.54 54.25
CA ALA A 616 36.03 -22.67 54.99
C ALA A 616 35.38 -21.30 55.39
N ARG A 617 34.03 -21.30 55.57
CA ARG A 617 33.21 -20.66 56.66
C ARG A 617 33.44 -19.15 57.00
N ARG A 618 32.41 -18.31 57.26
CA ARG A 618 30.94 -18.49 57.39
C ARG A 618 30.23 -17.11 57.51
N GLU A 619 28.90 -17.08 57.30
CA GLU A 619 27.82 -16.30 58.01
C GLU A 619 28.09 -14.81 58.39
N ASP A 620 27.26 -13.80 58.07
CA ASP A 620 25.90 -13.67 57.49
C ASP A 620 25.88 -12.49 56.45
N GLU A 621 24.80 -11.89 55.90
CA GLU A 621 23.34 -11.86 56.13
C GLU A 621 22.59 -11.55 54.78
N GLU A 622 21.27 -11.29 54.79
CA GLU A 622 20.37 -11.15 53.61
C GLU A 622 20.06 -9.69 53.19
N PRO A 623 19.74 -9.39 51.91
CA PRO A 623 18.33 -9.49 51.45
C PRO A 623 18.03 -9.77 49.95
N GLN A 624 16.89 -10.43 49.70
CA GLN A 624 15.97 -10.34 48.54
C GLN A 624 16.48 -10.61 47.09
N PRO A 625 15.86 -11.55 46.32
CA PRO A 625 16.17 -11.80 44.91
C PRO A 625 15.22 -11.10 43.93
N PHE A 626 15.70 -10.84 42.70
CA PHE A 626 15.10 -11.16 41.39
C PHE A 626 15.59 -10.21 40.28
N THR A 627 16.47 -10.71 39.41
CA THR A 627 16.83 -10.07 38.12
C THR A 627 16.92 -11.16 37.04
N SER A 628 16.18 -11.01 35.95
CA SER A 628 16.06 -12.02 34.90
C SER A 628 17.16 -11.92 33.84
N THR A 629 18.19 -12.76 33.93
CA THR A 629 19.05 -13.08 32.77
C THR A 629 18.34 -14.08 31.85
N ILE A 630 18.04 -13.67 30.62
CA ILE A 630 17.47 -14.54 29.58
C ILE A 630 18.55 -15.55 29.12
N PRO A 631 18.25 -16.85 29.01
CA PRO A 631 19.22 -17.86 28.57
C PRO A 631 19.42 -17.84 27.05
N VAL A 632 20.69 -17.89 26.63
CA VAL A 632 21.11 -17.82 25.21
C VAL A 632 20.53 -18.96 24.36
N ASP A 633 20.27 -20.13 24.95
CA ASP A 633 19.67 -21.28 24.26
C ASP A 633 18.30 -20.95 23.63
N SER A 634 17.55 -19.98 24.18
CA SER A 634 16.24 -19.60 23.64
C SER A 634 16.33 -18.80 22.33
N LEU A 635 17.45 -18.14 22.06
CA LEU A 635 17.67 -17.39 20.82
C LEU A 635 17.96 -18.35 19.65
N MET A 636 18.83 -19.32 19.91
CA MET A 636 19.21 -20.38 18.95
C MET A 636 18.02 -21.27 18.56
N ALA A 637 17.06 -21.49 19.48
CA ALA A 637 15.81 -22.17 19.14
C ALA A 637 15.00 -21.37 18.11
N LEU A 638 14.80 -20.07 18.35
CA LEU A 638 14.01 -19.19 17.50
C LEU A 638 14.62 -19.05 16.09
N GLU A 639 15.95 -18.91 15.98
CA GLU A 639 16.67 -18.90 14.69
C GLU A 639 16.53 -20.21 13.91
N ASN A 640 16.48 -21.36 14.59
CA ASN A 640 16.26 -22.65 13.91
C ASN A 640 14.80 -22.82 13.46
N ASP A 641 13.82 -22.30 14.21
CA ASP A 641 12.41 -22.35 13.84
C ASP A 641 12.06 -21.37 12.70
N THR A 642 12.67 -20.18 12.64
CA THR A 642 12.49 -19.27 11.48
C THR A 642 13.15 -19.83 10.21
N VAL A 643 14.36 -20.40 10.31
CA VAL A 643 14.99 -21.12 9.19
C VAL A 643 14.18 -22.36 8.78
N ALA A 644 13.57 -23.07 9.73
CA ALA A 644 12.66 -24.17 9.42
C ALA A 644 11.44 -23.67 8.64
N GLY A 645 10.77 -22.61 9.11
CA GLY A 645 9.65 -21.95 8.44
C GLY A 645 9.98 -21.56 6.99
N ALA A 646 11.05 -20.79 6.78
CA ALA A 646 11.48 -20.38 5.44
C ALA A 646 11.79 -21.58 4.52
N THR A 647 12.33 -22.69 5.05
CA THR A 647 12.52 -23.92 4.24
C THR A 647 11.22 -24.67 3.96
N ILE A 648 10.21 -24.57 4.83
CA ILE A 648 8.87 -25.13 4.61
C ILE A 648 8.15 -24.31 3.52
N GLU A 649 8.18 -22.98 3.58
CA GLU A 649 7.60 -22.10 2.55
C GLU A 649 8.28 -22.30 1.18
N LEU A 650 9.61 -22.45 1.15
CA LEU A 650 10.34 -22.78 -0.09
C LEU A 650 9.98 -24.17 -0.64
N LEU A 651 9.66 -25.14 0.23
CA LEU A 651 9.16 -26.45 -0.20
C LEU A 651 7.72 -26.36 -0.67
N GLU A 652 6.87 -25.60 0.02
CA GLU A 652 5.45 -25.46 -0.31
C GLU A 652 5.24 -24.68 -1.61
N THR A 653 5.91 -23.56 -1.82
CA THR A 653 5.90 -22.81 -3.09
C THR A 653 6.34 -23.69 -4.26
N ARG A 654 7.35 -24.56 -4.08
CA ARG A 654 7.76 -25.55 -5.08
C ARG A 654 6.74 -26.67 -5.27
N LEU A 655 6.05 -27.11 -4.23
CA LEU A 655 4.99 -28.13 -4.29
C LEU A 655 3.73 -27.57 -4.98
N ARG A 656 3.36 -26.32 -4.69
CA ARG A 656 2.35 -25.52 -5.39
C ARG A 656 2.73 -25.44 -6.88
N HIS A 657 3.94 -25.01 -7.23
CA HIS A 657 4.38 -24.93 -8.63
C HIS A 657 4.33 -26.29 -9.36
N LEU A 658 4.77 -27.38 -8.71
CA LEU A 658 4.63 -28.74 -9.24
C LEU A 658 3.17 -29.20 -9.38
N THR A 659 2.29 -28.77 -8.47
CA THR A 659 0.84 -29.03 -8.54
C THR A 659 0.22 -28.33 -9.73
N TYR A 660 0.53 -27.05 -9.93
CA TYR A 660 0.09 -26.27 -11.11
C TYR A 660 0.52 -26.91 -12.42
N LEU A 661 1.77 -27.38 -12.51
CA LEU A 661 2.30 -28.09 -13.68
C LEU A 661 1.65 -29.48 -13.92
N LEU A 662 0.94 -30.04 -12.92
CA LEU A 662 0.25 -31.33 -13.00
C LEU A 662 -1.26 -31.21 -13.20
N THR A 663 -1.89 -30.13 -12.74
CA THR A 663 -3.34 -29.91 -12.86
C THR A 663 -3.71 -28.90 -13.94
N GLY A 664 -2.86 -27.92 -14.22
CA GLY A 664 -3.09 -26.85 -15.21
C GLY A 664 -4.02 -25.72 -14.74
N ASP A 665 -4.78 -25.94 -13.66
CA ASP A 665 -5.75 -25.01 -13.10
C ASP A 665 -5.27 -24.43 -11.76
N ALA A 666 -5.58 -23.15 -11.52
CA ALA A 666 -5.40 -22.49 -10.23
C ALA A 666 -6.67 -21.74 -9.81
N ASN A 667 -6.84 -21.60 -8.50
CA ASN A 667 -7.91 -20.83 -7.88
C ASN A 667 -7.72 -19.33 -8.15
N TRP A 668 -8.78 -18.53 -7.99
CA TRP A 668 -8.73 -17.06 -8.11
C TRP A 668 -7.71 -16.40 -7.14
N THR A 669 -7.36 -17.08 -6.06
CA THR A 669 -6.32 -16.68 -5.09
C THR A 669 -4.88 -17.02 -5.51
N GLY A 670 -4.67 -17.55 -6.72
CA GLY A 670 -3.36 -18.01 -7.21
C GLY A 670 -2.90 -19.36 -6.65
N GLU A 671 -3.64 -19.96 -5.71
CA GLU A 671 -3.32 -21.29 -5.19
C GLU A 671 -3.72 -22.39 -6.20
N PRO A 672 -2.81 -23.30 -6.59
CA PRO A 672 -3.10 -24.32 -7.58
C PRO A 672 -3.96 -25.44 -6.99
N THR A 673 -5.00 -25.83 -7.72
CA THR A 673 -6.03 -26.75 -7.22
C THR A 673 -5.41 -28.11 -6.92
N PRO A 674 -5.48 -28.64 -5.68
CA PRO A 674 -4.87 -29.93 -5.35
C PRO A 674 -5.55 -31.07 -6.12
N PRO A 675 -4.80 -32.06 -6.62
CA PRO A 675 -5.35 -33.13 -7.44
C PRO A 675 -6.36 -33.96 -6.64
N ALA A 676 -7.56 -34.13 -7.19
CA ALA A 676 -8.64 -34.84 -6.53
C ALA A 676 -8.21 -36.25 -6.08
N LYS A 677 -8.36 -36.54 -4.78
CA LYS A 677 -8.01 -37.84 -4.18
C LYS A 677 -8.82 -38.94 -4.89
N PRO A 678 -8.18 -39.96 -5.50
CA PRO A 678 -8.88 -40.91 -6.37
C PRO A 678 -9.86 -41.74 -5.56
N ALA A 679 -11.15 -41.68 -5.92
CA ALA A 679 -12.23 -42.39 -5.23
C ALA A 679 -12.20 -43.92 -5.41
N SER A 680 -11.33 -44.43 -6.28
CA SER A 680 -11.08 -45.86 -6.50
C SER A 680 -9.62 -46.10 -6.85
N LEU A 681 -9.09 -47.27 -6.49
CA LEU A 681 -7.78 -47.76 -6.91
C LEU A 681 -7.65 -47.85 -8.45
N ASP A 682 -8.77 -47.92 -9.17
CA ASP A 682 -8.80 -47.95 -10.63
C ASP A 682 -8.35 -46.64 -11.29
N ASP A 683 -8.48 -45.49 -10.60
CA ASP A 683 -8.09 -44.16 -11.09
C ASP A 683 -6.65 -43.76 -10.72
N SER A 684 -5.89 -44.68 -10.13
CA SER A 684 -4.48 -44.47 -9.77
C SER A 684 -3.61 -44.05 -10.97
N ILE A 685 -2.63 -43.16 -10.72
CA ILE A 685 -1.74 -42.61 -11.75
C ILE A 685 -1.06 -43.72 -12.57
N SER A 686 -0.64 -44.81 -11.92
CA SER A 686 -0.06 -45.99 -12.57
C SER A 686 -1.01 -46.69 -13.54
N ARG A 687 -2.31 -46.80 -13.21
CA ARG A 687 -3.32 -47.34 -14.13
C ARG A 687 -3.72 -46.36 -15.22
N ARG A 688 -3.73 -45.05 -14.95
CA ARG A 688 -3.91 -44.01 -15.96
C ARG A 688 -2.76 -44.01 -16.98
N LEU A 689 -1.52 -44.19 -16.53
CA LEU A 689 -0.34 -44.37 -17.40
C LEU A 689 -0.44 -45.66 -18.23
N LEU A 690 -0.73 -46.81 -17.62
CA LEU A 690 -0.96 -48.09 -18.34
C LEU A 690 -2.10 -48.00 -19.36
N ARG A 691 -3.11 -47.16 -19.11
CA ARG A 691 -4.21 -46.91 -20.07
C ARG A 691 -3.74 -46.04 -21.23
N LEU A 692 -3.02 -44.95 -20.95
CA LEU A 692 -2.42 -44.09 -21.98
C LEU A 692 -1.41 -44.84 -22.85
N GLU A 693 -0.56 -45.66 -22.26
CA GLU A 693 0.38 -46.56 -22.94
C GLU A 693 -0.36 -47.54 -23.87
N LYS A 694 -1.42 -48.19 -23.38
CA LYS A 694 -2.23 -49.15 -24.15
C LYS A 694 -3.04 -48.49 -25.27
N ASP A 695 -3.53 -47.27 -25.07
CA ASP A 695 -4.24 -46.51 -26.11
C ASP A 695 -3.24 -45.86 -27.11
N LEU A 696 -2.01 -45.54 -26.69
CA LEU A 696 -0.90 -45.16 -27.58
C LEU A 696 -0.38 -46.35 -28.40
N GLU A 697 -0.31 -47.56 -27.85
CA GLU A 697 -0.09 -48.79 -28.62
C GLU A 697 -1.19 -49.03 -29.66
N ARG A 698 -2.46 -48.77 -29.32
CA ARG A 698 -3.55 -48.82 -30.31
C ARG A 698 -3.36 -47.76 -31.39
N LEU A 699 -2.93 -46.56 -31.01
CA LEU A 699 -2.69 -45.46 -31.94
C LEU A 699 -1.51 -45.76 -32.89
N SER A 700 -0.41 -46.33 -32.41
CA SER A 700 0.74 -46.72 -33.24
C SER A 700 0.48 -47.96 -34.12
N ARG A 701 -0.48 -48.82 -33.73
CA ARG A 701 -1.00 -49.90 -34.60
C ARG A 701 -1.90 -49.35 -35.72
N ASN A 702 -2.73 -48.34 -35.43
CA ASN A 702 -3.73 -47.81 -36.37
C ASN A 702 -3.24 -46.66 -37.27
N ILE A 703 -2.35 -45.80 -36.78
CA ILE A 703 -1.90 -44.57 -37.47
C ILE A 703 -0.41 -44.70 -37.80
N PRO A 704 -0.01 -44.70 -39.10
CA PRO A 704 1.39 -44.86 -39.48
C PRO A 704 2.27 -43.72 -38.95
N ALA A 705 1.82 -42.47 -39.03
CA ALA A 705 2.59 -41.31 -38.53
C ALA A 705 2.98 -41.41 -37.04
N VAL A 706 2.14 -42.04 -36.19
CA VAL A 706 2.47 -42.26 -34.77
C VAL A 706 3.56 -43.33 -34.62
N ARG A 707 3.53 -44.37 -35.46
CA ARG A 707 4.61 -45.38 -35.55
C ARG A 707 5.91 -44.77 -36.07
N ASP A 708 5.82 -43.90 -37.07
CA ASP A 708 6.97 -43.23 -37.65
C ASP A 708 7.65 -42.31 -36.61
N VAL A 709 6.87 -41.52 -35.85
CA VAL A 709 7.37 -40.68 -34.76
C VAL A 709 7.99 -41.51 -33.62
N LEU A 710 7.38 -42.63 -33.22
CA LEU A 710 7.99 -43.54 -32.24
C LEU A 710 9.31 -44.12 -32.77
N SER A 711 9.35 -44.56 -34.03
CA SER A 711 10.58 -45.04 -34.66
C SER A 711 11.66 -43.95 -34.80
N LEU A 712 11.26 -42.68 -34.86
CA LEU A 712 12.16 -41.53 -34.86
C LEU A 712 12.75 -41.29 -33.46
N HIS A 713 11.94 -41.41 -32.42
CA HIS A 713 12.38 -41.36 -31.02
C HIS A 713 13.37 -42.49 -30.70
N ASP A 714 13.05 -43.73 -31.10
CA ASP A 714 13.90 -44.91 -30.88
C ASP A 714 15.23 -44.84 -31.65
N ARG A 715 15.23 -44.25 -32.86
CA ARG A 715 16.45 -44.10 -33.69
C ARG A 715 17.29 -42.87 -33.33
N PHE A 716 16.68 -41.82 -32.78
CA PHE A 716 17.33 -40.55 -32.50
C PHE A 716 16.93 -39.99 -31.12
N PRO A 717 17.21 -40.71 -30.02
CA PRO A 717 16.86 -40.26 -28.66
C PRO A 717 17.55 -38.94 -28.29
N GLU A 718 18.72 -38.67 -28.88
CA GLU A 718 19.48 -37.41 -28.79
C GLU A 718 18.68 -36.15 -29.22
N LEU A 719 17.67 -36.30 -30.09
CA LEU A 719 16.81 -35.16 -30.48
C LEU A 719 15.81 -34.75 -29.38
N PHE A 720 15.59 -35.62 -28.40
CA PHE A 720 14.58 -35.45 -27.34
C PHE A 720 15.17 -35.49 -25.92
N ARG A 721 16.48 -35.70 -25.81
CA ARG A 721 17.25 -35.62 -24.55
C ARG A 721 18.54 -34.85 -24.84
N PRO A 722 18.77 -33.67 -24.25
CA PRO A 722 20.00 -32.92 -24.48
C PRO A 722 21.20 -33.72 -23.95
N ALA A 723 22.21 -33.92 -24.81
CA ALA A 723 23.45 -34.57 -24.44
C ALA A 723 24.19 -33.77 -23.35
N PRO A 724 24.90 -34.44 -22.41
CA PRO A 724 25.70 -33.74 -21.41
C PRO A 724 26.85 -32.94 -22.07
N PRO A 725 27.19 -31.75 -21.56
CA PRO A 725 28.19 -30.89 -22.18
C PRO A 725 29.59 -31.50 -22.10
N GLY A 726 30.12 -31.95 -23.24
CA GLY A 726 31.50 -32.46 -23.34
C GLY A 726 31.82 -33.26 -24.61
N SER A 727 30.85 -33.95 -25.21
CA SER A 727 31.04 -34.72 -26.45
C SER A 727 30.62 -33.95 -27.69
N LEU A 728 31.51 -33.84 -28.69
CA LEU A 728 31.16 -33.29 -30.00
C LEU A 728 30.26 -34.28 -30.78
N PRO A 729 29.14 -33.82 -31.37
CA PRO A 729 28.21 -34.69 -32.09
C PRO A 729 28.76 -35.09 -33.47
N GLU A 730 29.32 -36.30 -33.58
CA GLU A 730 29.97 -36.83 -34.80
C GLU A 730 29.06 -36.95 -36.04
N ASN A 731 27.74 -36.84 -35.87
CA ASN A 731 26.74 -37.07 -36.92
C ASN A 731 26.26 -35.80 -37.66
N LEU A 732 26.73 -34.61 -37.31
CA LEU A 732 26.29 -33.36 -37.96
C LEU A 732 27.08 -33.05 -39.24
N THR A 733 26.35 -32.77 -40.33
CA THR A 733 26.93 -32.25 -41.58
C THR A 733 27.55 -30.87 -41.36
N THR A 734 28.61 -30.55 -42.10
CA THR A 734 29.34 -29.27 -41.98
C THR A 734 28.46 -28.04 -42.17
N GLN A 735 27.42 -28.13 -43.01
CA GLN A 735 26.43 -27.06 -43.21
C GLN A 735 25.53 -26.83 -41.99
N ASN A 736 25.22 -27.88 -41.22
CA ASN A 736 24.44 -27.75 -39.97
C ASN A 736 25.31 -27.27 -38.81
N LEU A 737 26.60 -27.64 -38.78
CA LEU A 737 27.56 -27.03 -37.86
C LEU A 737 27.74 -25.53 -38.17
N ALA A 738 27.79 -25.14 -39.45
CA ALA A 738 27.87 -23.75 -39.85
C ALA A 738 26.61 -22.95 -39.47
N SER A 739 25.40 -23.51 -39.58
CA SER A 739 24.18 -22.80 -39.15
C SER A 739 24.08 -22.65 -37.63
N VAL A 740 24.59 -23.62 -36.85
CA VAL A 740 24.69 -23.50 -35.37
C VAL A 740 25.73 -22.44 -34.98
N VAL A 741 26.89 -22.41 -35.63
CA VAL A 741 27.90 -21.34 -35.41
C VAL A 741 27.34 -19.98 -35.80
N LEU A 742 26.52 -19.89 -36.85
CA LEU A 742 25.81 -18.67 -37.24
C LEU A 742 24.71 -18.27 -36.23
N SER A 743 24.01 -19.20 -35.59
CA SER A 743 23.04 -18.84 -34.52
C SER A 743 23.72 -18.36 -33.24
N TYR A 744 24.96 -18.77 -32.98
CA TYR A 744 25.79 -18.23 -31.90
C TYR A 744 26.68 -17.05 -32.34
N ALA A 745 26.49 -16.50 -33.56
CA ALA A 745 27.36 -15.47 -34.11
C ALA A 745 27.39 -14.15 -33.31
N SER A 746 26.32 -13.81 -32.57
CA SER A 746 26.28 -12.64 -31.69
C SER A 746 27.02 -12.83 -30.37
N ALA A 747 27.11 -14.06 -29.86
CA ALA A 747 27.81 -14.35 -28.61
C ALA A 747 29.32 -14.12 -28.71
N PHE A 748 29.92 -14.24 -29.90
CA PHE A 748 31.34 -13.98 -30.12
C PHE A 748 31.74 -12.49 -29.99
N PRO A 749 31.09 -11.51 -30.67
CA PRO A 749 31.36 -10.09 -30.43
C PRO A 749 30.94 -9.63 -29.03
N GLU A 750 29.87 -10.18 -28.44
CA GLU A 750 29.52 -9.91 -27.04
C GLU A 750 30.62 -10.36 -26.07
N THR A 751 31.12 -11.60 -26.21
CA THR A 751 32.19 -12.11 -25.34
C THR A 751 33.53 -11.43 -25.63
N ALA A 752 33.84 -11.09 -26.89
CA ALA A 752 35.02 -10.30 -27.23
C ALA A 752 34.96 -8.87 -26.65
N SER A 753 33.79 -8.22 -26.69
CA SER A 753 33.56 -6.91 -26.06
C SER A 753 33.72 -6.98 -24.54
N ARG A 754 33.14 -8.00 -23.89
CA ARG A 754 33.33 -8.25 -22.45
C ARG A 754 34.80 -8.55 -22.11
N LEU A 755 35.53 -9.29 -22.96
CA LEU A 755 36.95 -9.58 -22.75
C LEU A 755 37.85 -8.34 -22.97
N SER A 756 37.51 -7.45 -23.92
CA SER A 756 38.18 -6.15 -24.03
C SER A 756 37.91 -5.33 -22.77
N SER A 757 36.64 -5.19 -22.38
CA SER A 757 36.24 -4.45 -21.18
C SER A 757 36.91 -4.97 -19.90
N LEU A 758 37.14 -6.28 -19.78
CA LEU A 758 37.91 -6.89 -18.68
C LEU A 758 39.41 -6.64 -18.78
N ASN A 759 39.97 -6.52 -19.98
CA ASN A 759 41.38 -6.18 -20.23
C ASN A 759 41.67 -4.67 -20.04
N ASP A 760 40.64 -3.84 -20.21
CA ASP A 760 40.67 -2.39 -19.98
C ASP A 760 40.47 -2.02 -18.50
N LEU A 761 40.18 -3.00 -17.62
CA LEU A 761 40.20 -2.80 -16.17
C LEU A 761 41.64 -2.65 -15.66
N PRO A 762 41.92 -1.65 -14.79
CA PRO A 762 43.24 -1.54 -14.16
C PRO A 762 43.48 -2.74 -13.24
N ILE A 763 44.66 -3.35 -13.37
CA ILE A 763 45.11 -4.44 -12.48
C ILE A 763 45.10 -3.92 -11.03
N PRO A 764 44.42 -4.59 -10.07
CA PRO A 764 44.35 -4.14 -8.69
C PRO A 764 45.73 -3.98 -8.04
N ASP A 765 45.86 -3.00 -7.17
CA ASP A 765 47.13 -2.65 -6.54
C ASP A 765 47.76 -3.85 -5.81
N ALA A 766 49.07 -3.96 -5.87
CA ALA A 766 49.86 -5.08 -5.37
C ALA A 766 49.65 -5.29 -3.85
N GLU A 767 49.43 -4.22 -3.09
CA GLU A 767 49.13 -4.31 -1.66
C GLU A 767 47.74 -4.92 -1.40
N THR A 768 46.73 -4.57 -2.21
CA THR A 768 45.37 -5.11 -2.07
C THR A 768 45.32 -6.60 -2.43
N SER A 769 45.96 -7.01 -3.52
CA SER A 769 46.05 -8.42 -3.93
C SER A 769 46.88 -9.25 -2.95
N ALA A 770 47.97 -8.70 -2.40
CA ALA A 770 48.71 -9.34 -1.30
C ALA A 770 47.85 -9.52 -0.03
N SER A 771 46.97 -8.55 0.30
CA SER A 771 46.06 -8.67 1.45
C SER A 771 45.02 -9.77 1.26
N LEU A 772 44.47 -9.94 0.05
CA LEU A 772 43.54 -11.02 -0.29
C LEU A 772 44.21 -12.40 -0.19
N ILE A 773 45.46 -12.53 -0.64
CA ILE A 773 46.25 -13.76 -0.49
C ILE A 773 46.51 -14.09 1.00
N GLN A 774 46.68 -13.08 1.86
CA GLN A 774 46.80 -13.28 3.32
C GLN A 774 45.46 -13.71 3.99
N LEU A 775 44.31 -13.36 3.40
CA LEU A 775 42.99 -13.78 3.89
C LEU A 775 42.59 -15.19 3.42
N GLN A 776 43.14 -15.66 2.30
CA GLN A 776 42.86 -17.00 1.75
C GLN A 776 42.96 -18.15 2.78
N PRO A 777 44.01 -18.29 3.62
CA PRO A 777 44.05 -19.36 4.63
C PRO A 777 42.96 -19.27 5.71
N ARG A 778 42.31 -18.10 5.88
CA ARG A 778 41.15 -17.93 6.78
C ARG A 778 39.85 -18.35 6.08
N LEU A 779 39.71 -18.06 4.78
CA LEU A 779 38.63 -18.61 3.96
C LEU A 779 38.71 -20.15 3.88
N ASP A 780 39.90 -20.72 3.72
CA ASP A 780 40.16 -22.16 3.73
C ASP A 780 39.92 -22.85 5.09
N GLN A 781 39.76 -22.07 6.17
CA GLN A 781 39.32 -22.57 7.47
C GLN A 781 37.79 -22.50 7.58
N LEU A 782 37.19 -21.38 7.15
CA LEU A 782 35.74 -21.18 7.16
C LEU A 782 35.00 -22.18 6.26
N SER A 783 35.52 -22.46 5.06
CA SER A 783 34.96 -23.47 4.15
C SER A 783 34.95 -24.87 4.77
N LYS A 784 36.03 -25.26 5.48
CA LYS A 784 36.09 -26.55 6.19
C LYS A 784 35.11 -26.61 7.36
N THR A 785 34.93 -25.53 8.12
CA THR A 785 33.90 -25.49 9.17
C THR A 785 32.49 -25.57 8.58
N GLN A 786 32.25 -24.98 7.40
CA GLN A 786 30.98 -25.06 6.69
C GLN A 786 30.71 -26.49 6.15
N GLU A 787 31.73 -27.17 5.61
CA GLU A 787 31.64 -28.57 5.19
C GLU A 787 31.34 -29.52 6.38
N ASP A 788 32.00 -29.31 7.52
CA ASP A 788 31.78 -30.11 8.72
C ASP A 788 30.41 -29.84 9.36
N GLN A 789 29.94 -28.58 9.37
CA GLN A 789 28.58 -28.22 9.76
C GLN A 789 27.54 -28.85 8.83
N ALA A 790 27.72 -28.75 7.51
CA ALA A 790 26.83 -29.37 6.52
C ALA A 790 26.77 -30.90 6.71
N ARG A 791 27.91 -31.54 7.02
CA ARG A 791 27.96 -32.97 7.35
C ARG A 791 27.15 -33.30 8.61
N GLN A 792 27.33 -32.54 9.70
CA GLN A 792 26.55 -32.71 10.94
C GLN A 792 25.04 -32.50 10.70
N ILE A 793 24.64 -31.46 9.97
CA ILE A 793 23.24 -31.18 9.62
C ILE A 793 22.65 -32.32 8.79
N SER A 794 23.39 -32.86 7.82
CA SER A 794 22.93 -34.02 7.03
C SER A 794 22.76 -35.29 7.88
N GLU A 795 23.63 -35.54 8.86
CA GLU A 795 23.47 -36.66 9.77
C GLU A 795 22.27 -36.46 10.71
N LEU A 796 22.10 -35.26 11.26
CA LEU A 796 20.94 -34.91 12.09
C LEU A 796 19.63 -35.07 11.31
N ARG A 797 19.56 -34.64 10.04
CA ARG A 797 18.42 -34.86 9.14
C ARG A 797 18.12 -36.35 8.91
N VAL A 798 19.15 -37.19 8.76
CA VAL A 798 18.98 -38.66 8.65
C VAL A 798 18.51 -39.28 9.98
N ARG A 799 18.95 -38.77 11.12
CA ARG A 799 18.51 -39.21 12.45
C ARG A 799 17.05 -38.79 12.73
N SER A 800 16.66 -37.55 12.44
CA SER A 800 15.30 -37.05 12.63
C SER A 800 14.30 -37.72 11.69
N ALA A 801 14.66 -37.93 10.41
CA ALA A 801 13.83 -38.69 9.47
C ALA A 801 13.53 -40.12 9.97
N LYS A 802 14.51 -40.81 10.56
CA LYS A 802 14.30 -42.13 11.18
C LYS A 802 13.42 -42.08 12.44
N ALA A 803 13.52 -41.02 13.24
CA ALA A 803 12.65 -40.81 14.39
C ALA A 803 11.20 -40.56 13.96
N LEU A 804 10.98 -39.71 12.96
CA LEU A 804 9.67 -39.42 12.37
C LEU A 804 9.07 -40.65 11.69
N GLN A 805 9.85 -41.42 10.93
CA GLN A 805 9.39 -42.68 10.35
C GLN A 805 8.91 -43.64 11.45
N ARG A 806 9.70 -43.84 12.50
CA ARG A 806 9.32 -44.73 13.61
C ARG A 806 8.10 -44.22 14.38
N TRP A 807 7.95 -42.91 14.54
CA TRP A 807 6.74 -42.33 15.14
C TRP A 807 5.51 -42.54 14.24
N TYR A 808 5.64 -42.36 12.92
CA TYR A 808 4.56 -42.61 11.97
C TYR A 808 4.13 -44.09 11.98
N GLU A 809 5.08 -45.02 11.92
CA GLU A 809 4.83 -46.47 11.99
C GLU A 809 4.17 -46.89 13.32
N VAL A 810 4.69 -46.42 14.47
CA VAL A 810 4.23 -46.86 15.79
C VAL A 810 2.99 -46.10 16.26
N ALA A 811 2.99 -44.78 16.21
CA ALA A 811 1.90 -43.97 16.78
C ALA A 811 0.72 -43.81 15.81
N LEU A 812 0.98 -43.48 14.54
CA LEU A 812 -0.10 -43.15 13.59
C LEU A 812 -0.66 -44.40 12.89
N VAL A 813 0.20 -45.27 12.34
CA VAL A 813 -0.25 -46.47 11.61
C VAL A 813 -0.82 -47.50 12.59
N SER A 814 -0.06 -47.96 13.59
CA SER A 814 -0.60 -48.96 14.55
C SER A 814 -1.73 -48.40 15.43
N GLY A 815 -1.73 -47.08 15.69
CA GLY A 815 -2.87 -46.39 16.31
C GLY A 815 -4.12 -46.46 15.43
N GLY A 816 -3.99 -46.18 14.13
CA GLY A 816 -5.07 -46.30 13.14
C GLY A 816 -5.60 -47.73 12.99
N GLU A 817 -4.72 -48.73 13.02
CA GLU A 817 -5.12 -50.15 13.03
C GLU A 817 -5.92 -50.50 14.29
N CYS A 818 -5.53 -49.98 15.46
CA CYS A 818 -6.26 -50.17 16.70
C CYS A 818 -7.64 -49.50 16.69
N TRP A 819 -7.73 -48.26 16.18
CA TRP A 819 -9.01 -47.57 15.98
C TRP A 819 -9.93 -48.32 15.02
N ALA A 820 -9.41 -48.84 13.91
CA ALA A 820 -10.18 -49.63 12.95
C ALA A 820 -10.68 -50.97 13.56
N GLU A 821 -9.89 -51.61 14.43
CA GLU A 821 -10.35 -52.78 15.17
C GLU A 821 -11.49 -52.43 16.15
N TRP A 822 -11.39 -51.29 16.84
CA TRP A 822 -12.42 -50.82 17.76
C TRP A 822 -13.71 -50.42 17.04
N GLU A 823 -13.60 -49.76 15.88
CA GLU A 823 -14.74 -49.42 15.02
C GLU A 823 -15.43 -50.69 14.51
N GLY A 824 -14.68 -51.68 14.01
CA GLY A 824 -15.24 -52.97 13.58
C GLY A 824 -15.96 -53.72 14.71
N ARG A 825 -15.38 -53.75 15.91
CA ARG A 825 -16.02 -54.34 17.11
C ARG A 825 -17.28 -53.57 17.52
N LEU A 826 -17.30 -52.24 17.39
CA LEU A 826 -18.47 -51.42 17.67
C LEU A 826 -19.59 -51.65 16.64
N GLU A 827 -19.24 -51.78 15.35
CA GLU A 827 -20.18 -52.09 14.28
C GLU A 827 -20.75 -53.52 14.42
N ASP A 828 -19.95 -54.48 14.89
CA ASP A 828 -20.42 -55.83 15.26
C ASP A 828 -21.48 -55.77 16.36
N VAL A 829 -21.22 -55.03 17.45
CA VAL A 829 -22.18 -54.83 18.55
C VAL A 829 -23.42 -54.08 18.09
N GLU A 830 -23.29 -53.03 17.27
CA GLU A 830 -24.44 -52.31 16.74
C GLU A 830 -25.31 -53.19 15.82
N ARG A 831 -24.68 -54.06 15.01
CA ARG A 831 -25.37 -55.07 14.20
C ARG A 831 -26.04 -56.15 15.03
N GLU A 832 -25.58 -56.46 16.24
CA GLU A 832 -26.29 -57.34 17.19
C GLU A 832 -27.44 -56.63 17.90
N VAL A 833 -27.25 -55.38 18.35
CA VAL A 833 -28.32 -54.56 18.96
C VAL A 833 -29.49 -54.39 17.98
N ARG A 834 -29.23 -54.00 16.72
CA ARG A 834 -30.28 -53.89 15.70
C ARG A 834 -31.02 -55.22 15.44
N ARG A 835 -30.36 -56.37 15.58
CA ARG A 835 -31.02 -57.69 15.44
C ARG A 835 -31.99 -57.94 16.59
N GLU A 836 -31.57 -57.71 17.84
CA GLU A 836 -32.46 -57.83 19.00
C GLU A 836 -33.60 -56.80 18.99
N GLU A 837 -33.36 -55.56 18.55
CA GLU A 837 -34.41 -54.56 18.37
C GLU A 837 -35.47 -55.00 17.35
N VAL A 838 -35.05 -55.52 16.18
CA VAL A 838 -35.98 -56.07 15.17
C VAL A 838 -36.72 -57.30 15.69
N VAL A 839 -36.08 -58.15 16.50
CA VAL A 839 -36.75 -59.28 17.18
C VAL A 839 -37.75 -58.79 18.22
N ARG A 840 -37.45 -57.71 18.95
CA ARG A 840 -38.34 -57.10 19.95
C ARG A 840 -39.55 -56.47 19.27
N GLU A 841 -39.35 -55.64 18.25
CA GLU A 841 -40.45 -55.07 17.44
C GLU A 841 -41.35 -56.17 16.86
N ARG A 842 -40.77 -57.28 16.42
CA ARG A 842 -41.54 -58.39 15.85
C ARG A 842 -42.42 -59.05 16.90
N ARG A 843 -41.90 -59.28 18.12
CA ARG A 843 -42.71 -59.77 19.25
C ARG A 843 -43.78 -58.77 19.67
N GLU A 844 -43.49 -57.46 19.63
CA GLU A 844 -44.45 -56.38 19.88
C GLU A 844 -45.55 -56.27 18.80
N LYS A 845 -45.35 -56.88 17.62
CA LYS A 845 -46.31 -56.95 16.50
C LYS A 845 -47.01 -58.31 16.38
N GLU A 846 -46.67 -59.28 17.23
CA GLU A 846 -47.25 -60.63 17.30
C GLU A 846 -48.11 -60.83 18.58
N LEU A 847 -48.32 -59.76 19.37
CA LEU A 847 -49.16 -59.66 20.57
C LEU A 847 -50.40 -58.76 20.34
#